data_AF-C6BV31-F1
#
_entry.id   AF-C6BV31-F1
#
_cell.length_a   1.000
_cell.length_b   1.000
_cell.length_c   1.000
_cell.angle_alpha   90.00
_cell.angle_beta   90.00
_cell.angle_gamma   90.00
#
_symmetry.space_group_name_H-M   'P 1'
#
loop_
_entity.id
_entity.type
_entity.pdbx_description
1 polymer ?
#
loop_
_entity_poly.entity_id
_entity_poly.type
_entity_poly.pdbx_seq_one_letter_code
_entity_poly.pdbx_strand_id
1 'polypeptide(L)'
;MRFPISVKLLFLAFLISLLPAAALASSTHISIGDFLTPSGQPSPEFKAIIKQRLTAAGLSCANCTSEPPESRYTLSGLMVRDDKGTSYSALLTDNFHLEPEVFIKGKQIGGSSSEPAANKLADSTVQLISNQSVASIEVSGDSRLTPNAVMALAQILPGENATPQKIIAARIILENCGLFEKVRIYLTPGPEGRKVKISVQERDSIIPASIPGPGKAVLDNILGPADLPLPEFPVISEKKFPALCNATCGGYLAYRAESILTRLRHSEYRFNMDDVEELVAVASAIRNNISTYDASCLDMCIILMKLCSMLDLHTIRTISENLQKNVDQSENGPHSLEKNLERIEFLTQAYEATQEAQFILSSRIFHDRIHSPVVPWVLYSLGEQALKAEDITRAAPLLSGAIAISSLPVAPEMLLTTAKAQYSNLDIEAGGAASTQLKPLLANPDLNDDLRHQINSLPQRASLCETVLSINDQDNFDLQLEKGNALILLDRPDLAEPLFHRLNGINPDDARPFTGLARLAFQRTDSLLSVRPYLERAEHMKNKDRYFYELALAYKMERITAEALPTIRIDGRSSEEASATRFILPKTLEYAAGYERFNMPQAKLIKAGVNVLGEWLAYPAMSDAEAFENMFMQTMQLNGEMEGQPEIIAASLYFSTDATDRAEARELISRPMSVKAGLKPRFLQLNLLIREMALTPSVSVVKALEQAARSSFSDTPSREEAVALKADALAIAGLYTNSTSTMERAASLYTLAIDLNEGDQGRLLNNLARINLALGLREEADDLYDEALDNSPEVNEVVELGKIITSLAGKEREAALQEFAAAKNPSRLKDAARKLNGTSNSTTGPEETSFVEMEGIYLNEKREITTGYDNYSGLSIDFKYNSNAWLLPTLHP
;
A
#
# COMPACT_ATOMS: atom_id res chain seq x y z
N MET A 1 60.55 -29.96 38.59
CA MET A 1 59.27 -29.24 38.74
C MET A 1 58.68 -28.88 37.36
N ARG A 2 58.12 -29.87 36.64
CA ARG A 2 57.41 -29.70 35.36
C ARG A 2 55.94 -30.13 35.51
N PHE A 3 55.29 -29.71 36.59
CA PHE A 3 53.90 -30.08 36.88
C PHE A 3 52.84 -29.02 36.50
N PRO A 4 53.09 -27.69 36.52
CA PRO A 4 51.99 -26.74 36.31
C PRO A 4 51.64 -26.53 34.82
N ILE A 5 52.58 -26.77 33.89
CA ILE A 5 52.32 -26.62 32.45
C ILE A 5 51.53 -27.81 31.92
N SER A 6 51.86 -29.03 32.36
CA SER A 6 51.12 -30.24 31.98
C SER A 6 49.71 -30.24 32.54
N VAL A 7 49.48 -29.74 33.76
CA VAL A 7 48.13 -29.59 34.32
C VAL A 7 47.33 -28.51 33.59
N LYS A 8 47.94 -27.38 33.21
CA LYS A 8 47.25 -26.33 32.42
C LYS A 8 46.95 -26.77 30.99
N LEU A 9 47.85 -27.50 30.33
CA LEU A 9 47.59 -28.09 29.01
C LEU A 9 46.56 -29.22 29.08
N LEU A 10 46.53 -29.99 30.17
CA LEU A 10 45.49 -30.99 30.38
C LEU A 10 44.15 -30.35 30.71
N PHE A 11 44.11 -29.22 31.45
CA PHE A 11 42.89 -28.44 31.69
C PHE A 11 42.40 -27.74 30.41
N LEU A 12 43.31 -27.23 29.59
CA LEU A 12 43.00 -26.64 28.28
C LEU A 12 42.54 -27.72 27.30
N ALA A 13 43.19 -28.88 27.28
CA ALA A 13 42.75 -30.03 26.48
C ALA A 13 41.42 -30.60 27.00
N PHE A 14 41.14 -30.56 28.31
CA PHE A 14 39.86 -30.97 28.88
C PHE A 14 38.75 -29.97 28.50
N LEU A 15 39.03 -28.66 28.53
CA LEU A 15 38.15 -27.60 28.03
C LEU A 15 37.92 -27.72 26.52
N ILE A 16 38.96 -28.02 25.73
CA ILE A 16 38.87 -28.21 24.27
C ILE A 16 38.19 -29.53 23.91
N SER A 17 38.33 -30.59 24.71
CA SER A 17 37.61 -31.85 24.53
C SER A 17 36.16 -31.81 25.04
N LEU A 18 35.81 -30.80 25.86
CA LEU A 18 34.43 -30.50 26.25
C LEU A 18 33.76 -29.49 25.30
N LEU A 19 34.52 -28.79 24.47
CA LEU A 19 33.99 -27.88 23.45
C LEU A 19 33.12 -28.52 22.34
N PRO A 20 33.17 -29.83 22.02
CA PRO A 20 32.20 -30.43 21.09
C PRO A 20 30.81 -30.64 21.72
N ALA A 21 30.62 -30.40 23.02
CA ALA A 21 29.30 -30.48 23.67
C ALA A 21 28.62 -29.10 23.85
N ALA A 22 29.33 -27.99 23.57
CA ALA A 22 28.78 -26.63 23.67
C ALA A 22 28.40 -26.03 22.29
N ALA A 23 28.62 -26.77 21.20
CA ALA A 23 28.16 -26.43 19.85
C ALA A 23 27.00 -27.33 19.39
N LEU A 24 26.18 -27.79 20.34
CA LEU A 24 24.92 -28.45 20.02
C LEU A 24 23.91 -27.35 19.63
N ALA A 25 23.32 -27.53 18.44
CA ALA A 25 22.18 -26.77 17.93
C ALA A 25 21.26 -26.29 19.06
N SER A 26 20.88 -25.00 19.00
CA SER A 26 19.95 -24.33 19.92
C SER A 26 19.11 -25.32 20.72
N SER A 27 19.42 -25.50 22.02
CA SER A 27 18.71 -26.48 22.84
C SER A 27 17.20 -26.21 22.71
N THR A 28 16.45 -27.12 22.08
CA THR A 28 15.02 -26.96 21.86
C THR A 28 14.33 -26.84 23.22
N HIS A 29 13.90 -25.62 23.55
CA HIS A 29 13.22 -25.32 24.79
C HIS A 29 11.75 -25.75 24.70
N ILE A 30 11.32 -26.62 25.62
CA ILE A 30 9.94 -27.08 25.75
C ILE A 30 9.33 -26.50 27.02
N SER A 31 8.20 -25.83 26.87
CA SER A 31 7.31 -25.48 27.97
C SER A 31 6.34 -26.63 28.22
N ILE A 32 6.32 -27.14 29.46
CA ILE A 32 5.37 -28.17 29.84
C ILE A 32 4.21 -27.47 30.56
N GLY A 33 3.04 -27.46 29.92
CA GLY A 33 1.79 -26.97 30.47
C GLY A 33 1.16 -27.94 31.46
N ASP A 34 -0.09 -27.68 31.84
CA ASP A 34 -0.80 -28.56 32.78
C ASP A 34 -1.46 -29.74 32.08
N PHE A 35 -1.43 -30.89 32.75
CA PHE A 35 -2.15 -32.10 32.36
C PHE A 35 -3.37 -32.25 33.26
N LEU A 36 -4.55 -31.91 32.72
CA LEU A 36 -5.78 -31.88 33.51
C LEU A 36 -6.44 -33.26 33.56
N THR A 37 -6.96 -33.60 34.75
CA THR A 37 -7.86 -34.74 34.93
C THR A 37 -9.26 -34.41 34.39
N PRO A 38 -10.18 -35.39 34.25
CA PRO A 38 -11.58 -35.13 33.90
C PRO A 38 -12.30 -34.15 34.85
N SER A 39 -11.81 -34.01 36.08
CA SER A 39 -12.31 -33.04 37.06
C SER A 39 -11.69 -31.63 36.92
N GLY A 40 -10.85 -31.40 35.91
CA GLY A 40 -10.18 -30.13 35.67
C GLY A 40 -9.00 -29.84 36.62
N GLN A 41 -8.54 -30.82 37.40
CA GLN A 41 -7.40 -30.62 38.30
C GLN A 41 -6.07 -30.97 37.62
N PRO A 42 -5.01 -30.17 37.80
CA PRO A 42 -3.69 -30.46 37.24
C PRO A 42 -3.05 -31.67 37.92
N SER A 43 -2.33 -32.49 37.15
CA SER A 43 -1.56 -33.63 37.66
C SER A 43 -0.04 -33.31 37.71
N PRO A 44 0.48 -32.82 38.85
CA PRO A 44 1.89 -32.44 38.97
C PRO A 44 2.85 -33.63 38.88
N GLU A 45 2.42 -34.81 39.34
CA GLU A 45 3.21 -36.05 39.26
C GLU A 45 3.46 -36.47 37.79
N PHE A 46 2.40 -36.46 36.97
CA PHE A 46 2.49 -36.78 35.55
C PHE A 46 3.39 -35.78 34.80
N LYS A 47 3.23 -34.49 35.11
CA LYS A 47 4.05 -33.38 34.59
C LYS A 47 5.53 -33.53 34.96
N ALA A 48 5.84 -33.90 36.21
CA ALA A 48 7.21 -34.08 36.69
C ALA A 48 7.94 -35.22 35.99
N ILE A 49 7.25 -36.35 35.74
CA ILE A 49 7.81 -37.51 35.05
C ILE A 49 8.14 -37.16 33.59
N ILE A 50 7.22 -36.47 32.90
CA ILE A 50 7.46 -35.98 31.53
C ILE A 50 8.69 -35.07 31.52
N LYS A 51 8.77 -34.09 32.42
CA LYS A 51 9.91 -33.19 32.52
C LYS A 51 11.22 -33.94 32.69
N GLN A 52 11.28 -34.86 33.66
CA GLN A 52 12.48 -35.64 33.94
C GLN A 52 12.93 -36.43 32.70
N ARG A 53 11.97 -37.05 31.99
CA ARG A 53 12.26 -37.86 30.79
C ARG A 53 12.73 -37.01 29.61
N LEU A 54 12.09 -35.88 29.36
CA LEU A 54 12.50 -34.93 28.31
C LEU A 54 13.89 -34.34 28.59
N THR A 55 14.17 -33.95 29.84
CA THR A 55 15.51 -33.48 30.25
C THR A 55 16.56 -34.58 30.10
N ALA A 56 16.24 -35.83 30.44
CA ALA A 56 17.15 -36.96 30.23
C ALA A 56 17.43 -37.25 28.74
N ALA A 57 16.52 -36.87 27.85
CA ALA A 57 16.70 -36.93 26.39
C ALA A 57 17.48 -35.72 25.83
N GLY A 58 17.98 -34.81 26.70
CA GLY A 58 18.76 -33.64 26.30
C GLY A 58 17.92 -32.41 25.93
N LEU A 59 16.59 -32.44 26.15
CA LEU A 59 15.69 -31.31 25.89
C LEU A 59 15.62 -30.39 27.09
N SER A 60 15.68 -29.08 26.87
CA SER A 60 15.67 -28.10 27.95
C SER A 60 14.22 -27.73 28.32
N CYS A 61 13.79 -28.12 29.53
CA CYS A 61 12.37 -28.07 29.92
C CYS A 61 12.09 -27.01 30.99
N ALA A 62 11.15 -26.10 30.70
CA ALA A 62 10.60 -25.15 31.67
C ALA A 62 9.25 -25.65 32.21
N ASN A 63 9.03 -25.50 33.53
CA ASN A 63 7.71 -25.70 34.13
C ASN A 63 6.97 -24.37 34.05
N CYS A 64 5.88 -24.32 33.29
CA CYS A 64 5.10 -23.11 33.17
C CYS A 64 3.62 -23.36 33.46
N THR A 65 3.03 -22.41 34.18
CA THR A 65 1.58 -22.16 34.24
C THR A 65 1.19 -20.99 33.32
N SER A 66 2.18 -20.27 32.76
CA SER A 66 2.04 -19.22 31.75
C SER A 66 3.13 -19.39 30.69
N GLU A 67 2.81 -19.27 29.41
CA GLU A 67 3.73 -19.46 28.27
C GLU A 67 5.01 -18.64 28.44
N PRO A 68 6.21 -19.26 28.54
CA PRO A 68 7.45 -18.51 28.52
C PRO A 68 7.75 -18.10 27.07
N PRO A 69 8.06 -16.81 26.81
CA PRO A 69 8.20 -16.28 25.44
C PRO A 69 9.32 -16.94 24.62
N GLU A 70 10.27 -17.61 25.27
CA GLU A 70 11.46 -18.19 24.64
C GLU A 70 11.32 -19.67 24.25
N SER A 71 10.22 -20.34 24.64
CA SER A 71 10.02 -21.77 24.33
C SER A 71 9.48 -21.96 22.92
N ARG A 72 10.10 -22.86 22.13
CA ARG A 72 9.62 -23.19 20.78
C ARG A 72 8.36 -24.06 20.84
N TYR A 73 8.33 -25.04 21.75
CA TYR A 73 7.21 -25.96 21.84
C TYR A 73 6.52 -25.88 23.20
N THR A 74 5.20 -26.01 23.18
CA THR A 74 4.38 -26.21 24.37
C THR A 74 3.73 -27.59 24.32
N LEU A 75 3.83 -28.34 25.42
CA LEU A 75 3.18 -29.64 25.58
C LEU A 75 2.18 -29.56 26.74
N SER A 76 0.89 -29.71 26.43
CA SER A 76 -0.22 -29.70 27.41
C SER A 76 -1.24 -30.77 27.06
N GLY A 77 -2.17 -31.11 27.98
CA GLY A 77 -3.16 -32.13 27.63
C GLY A 77 -4.11 -32.56 28.74
N LEU A 78 -4.82 -33.65 28.43
CA LEU A 78 -5.71 -34.35 29.34
C LEU A 78 -5.12 -35.71 29.70
N MET A 79 -5.31 -36.12 30.94
CA MET A 79 -4.93 -37.44 31.42
C MET A 79 -6.06 -38.03 32.26
N VAL A 80 -6.42 -39.27 31.97
CA VAL A 80 -7.48 -40.02 32.63
C VAL A 80 -6.87 -41.27 33.22
N ARG A 81 -7.06 -41.46 34.52
CA ARG A 81 -6.63 -42.64 35.26
C ARG A 81 -7.85 -43.38 35.77
N ASP A 82 -7.97 -44.65 35.40
CA ASP A 82 -9.02 -45.56 35.84
C ASP A 82 -8.44 -46.92 36.27
N ASP A 83 -9.29 -47.83 36.72
CA ASP A 83 -8.91 -49.17 37.17
C ASP A 83 -8.31 -50.04 36.05
N LYS A 84 -8.48 -49.62 34.79
CA LYS A 84 -8.01 -50.30 33.58
C LYS A 84 -6.68 -49.74 33.09
N GLY A 85 -6.23 -48.60 33.61
CA GLY A 85 -4.91 -48.01 33.36
C GLY A 85 -4.93 -46.48 33.26
N THR A 86 -3.96 -45.91 32.54
CA THR A 86 -3.86 -44.46 32.31
C THR A 86 -3.91 -44.17 30.82
N SER A 87 -4.87 -43.36 30.39
CA SER A 87 -4.92 -42.79 29.04
C SER A 87 -4.60 -41.31 29.05
N TYR A 88 -3.95 -40.83 27.99
CA TYR A 88 -3.59 -39.43 27.84
C TYR A 88 -3.86 -38.95 26.42
N SER A 89 -3.99 -37.64 26.33
CA SER A 89 -4.33 -36.90 25.14
C SER A 89 -3.62 -35.56 25.23
N ALA A 90 -2.48 -35.42 24.56
CA ALA A 90 -1.65 -34.24 24.61
C ALA A 90 -1.65 -33.50 23.28
N LEU A 91 -1.56 -32.18 23.35
CA LEU A 91 -1.32 -31.29 22.24
C LEU A 91 0.13 -30.78 22.33
N LEU A 92 0.89 -31.01 21.27
CA LEU A 92 2.20 -30.41 21.07
C LEU A 92 2.02 -29.25 20.07
N THR A 93 2.21 -28.03 20.57
CA THR A 93 2.05 -26.79 19.80
C THR A 93 3.43 -26.17 19.55
N ASP A 94 3.69 -25.74 18.32
CA ASP A 94 4.84 -24.91 17.97
C ASP A 94 4.45 -23.43 18.15
N ASN A 95 5.04 -22.79 19.15
CA ASN A 95 4.75 -21.40 19.51
C ASN A 95 5.26 -20.41 18.45
N PHE A 96 6.12 -20.85 17.52
CA PHE A 96 6.54 -20.04 16.38
C PHE A 96 5.64 -20.20 15.16
N HIS A 97 4.63 -21.10 15.23
CA HIS A 97 3.67 -21.38 14.16
C HIS A 97 4.29 -21.81 12.83
N LEU A 98 5.44 -22.49 12.86
CA LEU A 98 6.08 -23.05 11.66
C LEU A 98 5.62 -24.49 11.39
N GLU A 99 5.13 -25.17 12.41
CA GLU A 99 4.59 -26.54 12.37
C GLU A 99 3.10 -26.56 12.76
N PRO A 100 2.30 -27.46 12.16
CA PRO A 100 0.92 -27.69 12.61
C PRO A 100 0.91 -28.33 14.00
N GLU A 101 -0.16 -28.11 14.74
CA GLU A 101 -0.34 -28.73 16.06
C GLU A 101 -0.44 -30.25 15.95
N VAL A 102 0.29 -30.96 16.80
CA VAL A 102 0.34 -32.42 16.78
C VAL A 102 -0.39 -32.99 17.98
N PHE A 103 -1.36 -33.85 17.70
CA PHE A 103 -2.16 -34.51 18.71
C PHE A 103 -1.58 -35.88 19.07
N ILE A 104 -1.16 -36.08 20.31
CA ILE A 104 -0.58 -37.33 20.81
C ILE A 104 -1.57 -38.03 21.74
N LYS A 105 -2.13 -39.16 21.29
CA LYS A 105 -2.99 -40.03 22.12
C LYS A 105 -2.26 -41.30 22.51
N GLY A 106 -2.48 -41.74 23.74
CA GLY A 106 -2.00 -43.03 24.17
C GLY A 106 -2.80 -43.60 25.32
N LYS A 107 -2.76 -44.93 25.44
CA LYS A 107 -3.34 -45.66 26.55
C LYS A 107 -2.35 -46.70 27.03
N GLN A 108 -2.09 -46.70 28.33
CA GLN A 108 -1.41 -47.76 29.02
C GLN A 108 -2.46 -48.68 29.67
N ILE A 109 -2.38 -49.98 29.40
CA ILE A 109 -3.30 -50.98 29.97
C ILE A 109 -2.60 -51.65 31.15
N GLY A 110 -3.23 -51.60 32.32
CA GLY A 110 -2.70 -52.19 33.56
C GLY A 110 -1.59 -51.40 34.25
N GLY A 111 -1.50 -51.54 35.58
CA GLY A 111 -0.52 -50.87 36.44
C GLY A 111 -1.13 -49.81 37.36
N SER A 112 -0.54 -49.62 38.54
CA SER A 112 -0.97 -48.65 39.56
C SER A 112 -0.25 -47.30 39.47
N SER A 113 0.55 -47.06 38.42
CA SER A 113 1.33 -45.82 38.23
C SER A 113 1.05 -45.23 36.86
N SER A 114 1.02 -43.89 36.78
CA SER A 114 0.89 -43.13 35.52
C SER A 114 2.24 -42.97 34.79
N GLU A 115 3.35 -43.41 35.41
CA GLU A 115 4.71 -43.31 34.89
C GLU A 115 4.92 -43.94 33.51
N PRO A 116 4.42 -45.16 33.19
CA PRO A 116 4.63 -45.74 31.85
C PRO A 116 3.91 -44.94 30.76
N ALA A 117 2.75 -44.36 31.09
CA ALA A 117 2.00 -43.50 30.17
C ALA A 117 2.71 -42.15 29.96
N ALA A 118 3.24 -41.55 31.02
CA ALA A 118 4.06 -40.32 30.96
C ALA A 118 5.34 -40.53 30.14
N ASN A 119 6.05 -41.65 30.36
CA ASN A 119 7.24 -42.01 29.60
C ASN A 119 6.93 -42.21 28.12
N LYS A 120 5.82 -42.89 27.78
CA LYS A 120 5.40 -43.10 26.39
C LYS A 120 5.07 -41.78 25.69
N LEU A 121 4.39 -40.86 26.38
CA LEU A 121 4.14 -39.51 25.87
C LEU A 121 5.45 -38.76 25.64
N ALA A 122 6.35 -38.75 26.63
CA ALA A 122 7.65 -38.08 26.52
C ALA A 122 8.50 -38.66 25.38
N ASP A 123 8.55 -39.99 25.23
CA ASP A 123 9.29 -40.65 24.16
C ASP A 123 8.69 -40.31 22.76
N SER A 124 7.35 -40.24 22.64
CA SER A 124 6.70 -39.75 21.40
C SER A 124 7.04 -38.29 21.11
N THR A 125 7.06 -37.43 22.13
CA THR A 125 7.46 -36.02 21.99
C THR A 125 8.94 -35.89 21.59
N VAL A 126 9.84 -36.66 22.20
CA VAL A 126 11.25 -36.72 21.82
C VAL A 126 11.39 -37.16 20.38
N GLN A 127 10.67 -38.18 19.93
CA GLN A 127 10.74 -38.67 18.56
C GLN A 127 10.32 -37.60 17.54
N LEU A 128 9.26 -36.83 17.84
CA LEU A 128 8.77 -35.75 16.98
C LEU A 128 9.75 -34.55 16.94
N ILE A 129 10.40 -34.22 18.06
CA ILE A 129 11.25 -33.03 18.17
C ILE A 129 12.71 -33.31 17.78
N SER A 130 13.24 -34.51 18.06
CA SER A 130 14.65 -34.85 17.82
C SER A 130 15.01 -34.92 16.34
N ASN A 131 14.05 -35.22 15.45
CA ASN A 131 14.30 -35.28 14.02
C ASN A 131 14.03 -33.93 13.34
N GLN A 132 15.00 -33.02 13.45
CA GLN A 132 14.97 -31.69 12.81
C GLN A 132 15.46 -31.69 11.35
N SER A 133 15.95 -32.83 10.84
CA SER A 133 16.49 -32.92 9.49
C SER A 133 15.39 -32.89 8.42
N VAL A 134 15.62 -32.19 7.32
CA VAL A 134 14.71 -32.13 6.17
C VAL A 134 14.82 -33.44 5.39
N ALA A 135 13.81 -34.29 5.47
CA ALA A 135 13.76 -35.55 4.73
C ALA A 135 13.37 -35.34 3.26
N SER A 136 12.41 -34.45 3.01
CA SER A 136 11.93 -34.13 1.66
C SER A 136 11.37 -32.72 1.58
N ILE A 137 11.38 -32.15 0.37
CA ILE A 137 10.77 -30.86 0.07
C ILE A 137 9.72 -31.08 -1.02
N GLU A 138 8.53 -30.54 -0.79
CA GLU A 138 7.43 -30.55 -1.74
C GLU A 138 7.11 -29.10 -2.11
N VAL A 139 7.14 -28.80 -3.40
CA VAL A 139 6.77 -27.48 -3.93
C VAL A 139 5.43 -27.62 -4.65
N SER A 140 4.47 -26.76 -4.32
CA SER A 140 3.13 -26.74 -4.89
C SER A 140 2.70 -25.33 -5.29
N GLY A 141 1.85 -25.19 -6.30
CA GLY A 141 1.32 -23.90 -6.78
C GLY A 141 1.35 -23.78 -8.30
N ASP A 142 0.99 -22.61 -8.83
CA ASP A 142 0.96 -22.31 -10.27
C ASP A 142 2.37 -21.97 -10.79
N SER A 143 3.33 -22.87 -10.56
CA SER A 143 4.74 -22.56 -10.79
C SER A 143 5.16 -22.77 -12.24
N ARG A 144 5.52 -21.69 -12.95
CA ARG A 144 6.30 -21.75 -14.21
C ARG A 144 7.75 -22.15 -13.90
N LEU A 145 8.25 -21.87 -12.70
CA LEU A 145 9.56 -22.33 -12.21
C LEU A 145 9.51 -23.82 -11.83
N THR A 146 10.61 -24.53 -12.10
CA THR A 146 10.73 -25.92 -11.65
C THR A 146 10.82 -25.99 -10.11
N PRO A 147 10.32 -27.04 -9.45
CA PRO A 147 10.48 -27.23 -8.01
C PRO A 147 11.93 -27.07 -7.51
N ASN A 148 12.90 -27.53 -8.31
CA ASN A 148 14.33 -27.40 -8.00
C ASN A 148 14.80 -25.93 -8.00
N ALA A 149 14.24 -25.08 -8.86
CA ALA A 149 14.56 -23.65 -8.87
C ALA A 149 13.99 -22.95 -7.62
N VAL A 150 12.76 -23.29 -7.21
CA VAL A 150 12.16 -22.77 -5.97
C VAL A 150 12.95 -23.24 -4.74
N MET A 151 13.40 -24.49 -4.71
CA MET A 151 14.26 -25.02 -3.64
C MET A 151 15.62 -24.30 -3.59
N ALA A 152 16.23 -24.06 -4.75
CA ALA A 152 17.51 -23.34 -4.84
C ALA A 152 17.36 -21.90 -4.34
N LEU A 153 16.28 -21.20 -4.73
CA LEU A 153 15.93 -19.87 -4.24
C LEU A 153 15.75 -19.87 -2.71
N ALA A 154 15.00 -20.83 -2.17
CA ALA A 154 14.74 -20.96 -0.75
C ALA A 154 16.01 -21.28 0.07
N GLN A 155 17.08 -21.76 -0.58
CA GLN A 155 18.31 -22.25 0.08
C GLN A 155 18.06 -23.33 1.14
N ILE A 156 17.06 -24.19 0.90
CA ILE A 156 16.78 -25.35 1.74
C ILE A 156 17.02 -26.61 0.92
N LEU A 157 17.87 -27.51 1.44
CA LEU A 157 18.18 -28.79 0.82
C LEU A 157 17.77 -29.96 1.73
N PRO A 158 17.40 -31.11 1.14
CA PRO A 158 17.26 -32.35 1.89
C PRO A 158 18.56 -32.70 2.65
N GLY A 159 18.43 -33.14 3.90
CA GLY A 159 19.52 -33.47 4.81
C GLY A 159 19.94 -32.33 5.75
N GLU A 160 19.50 -31.10 5.51
CA GLU A 160 19.80 -29.95 6.38
C GLU A 160 18.84 -29.86 7.58
N ASN A 161 19.22 -29.12 8.61
CA ASN A 161 18.34 -28.88 9.77
C ASN A 161 17.31 -27.77 9.46
N ALA A 162 16.03 -28.05 9.70
CA ALA A 162 14.92 -27.10 9.56
C ALA A 162 14.77 -26.19 10.80
N THR A 163 15.77 -25.34 11.03
CA THR A 163 15.75 -24.36 12.12
C THR A 163 14.76 -23.22 11.81
N PRO A 164 14.16 -22.57 12.83
CA PRO A 164 13.26 -21.44 12.61
C PRO A 164 13.89 -20.31 11.78
N GLN A 165 15.14 -19.98 12.07
CA GLN A 165 15.92 -18.95 11.36
C GLN A 165 15.98 -19.25 9.87
N LYS A 166 16.27 -20.50 9.50
CA LYS A 166 16.40 -20.94 8.11
C LYS A 166 15.08 -20.89 7.36
N ILE A 167 13.98 -21.31 7.99
CA ILE A 167 12.65 -21.25 7.37
C ILE A 167 12.20 -19.80 7.16
N ILE A 168 12.43 -18.93 8.15
CA ILE A 168 12.08 -17.51 8.06
C ILE A 168 12.96 -16.81 7.02
N ALA A 169 14.28 -17.06 7.00
CA ALA A 169 15.17 -16.53 5.98
C ALA A 169 14.74 -17.00 4.58
N ALA A 170 14.46 -18.30 4.39
CA ALA A 170 13.96 -18.84 3.12
C ALA A 170 12.67 -18.14 2.66
N ARG A 171 11.74 -17.88 3.59
CA ARG A 171 10.52 -17.13 3.30
C ARG A 171 10.83 -15.71 2.85
N ILE A 172 11.69 -14.99 3.59
CA ILE A 172 12.12 -13.63 3.23
C ILE A 172 12.76 -13.61 1.84
N ILE A 173 13.63 -14.57 1.52
CA ILE A 173 14.28 -14.64 0.20
C ILE A 173 13.24 -14.77 -0.91
N LEU A 174 12.33 -15.74 -0.78
CA LEU A 174 11.30 -15.97 -1.80
C LEU A 174 10.36 -14.77 -1.94
N GLU A 175 9.95 -14.15 -0.83
CA GLU A 175 9.07 -12.98 -0.87
C GLU A 175 9.72 -11.75 -1.50
N ASN A 176 11.05 -11.62 -1.41
CA ASN A 176 11.77 -10.44 -1.86
C ASN A 176 12.53 -10.63 -3.17
N CYS A 177 12.55 -11.84 -3.74
CA CYS A 177 13.15 -12.07 -5.07
C CYS A 177 12.27 -11.53 -6.21
N GLY A 178 11.07 -11.02 -5.91
CA GLY A 178 10.15 -10.38 -6.88
C GLY A 178 9.41 -11.35 -7.80
N LEU A 179 9.59 -12.67 -7.65
CA LEU A 179 9.01 -13.69 -8.53
C LEU A 179 7.68 -14.25 -8.03
N PHE A 180 7.37 -14.07 -6.75
CA PHE A 180 6.21 -14.67 -6.13
C PHE A 180 5.32 -13.57 -5.53
N GLU A 181 4.03 -13.68 -5.78
CA GLU A 181 3.00 -12.85 -5.16
C GLU A 181 2.74 -13.31 -3.74
N LYS A 182 2.70 -14.63 -3.54
CA LYS A 182 2.42 -15.25 -2.25
C LYS A 182 3.32 -16.44 -2.03
N VAL A 183 3.93 -16.51 -0.86
CA VAL A 183 4.81 -17.59 -0.45
C VAL A 183 4.35 -18.12 0.90
N ARG A 184 4.20 -19.43 1.02
CA ARG A 184 3.95 -20.11 2.29
C ARG A 184 4.91 -21.27 2.45
N ILE A 185 5.67 -21.27 3.54
CA ILE A 185 6.52 -22.40 3.92
C ILE A 185 6.02 -22.93 5.25
N TYR A 186 5.73 -24.23 5.30
CA TYR A 186 5.32 -24.93 6.51
C TYR A 186 6.04 -26.28 6.63
N LEU A 187 6.25 -26.71 7.87
CA LEU A 187 6.96 -27.93 8.20
C LEU A 187 5.95 -29.00 8.63
N THR A 188 6.07 -30.22 8.10
CA THR A 188 5.28 -31.36 8.55
C THR A 188 6.22 -32.41 9.16
N PRO A 189 5.98 -32.88 10.40
CA PRO A 189 6.78 -33.95 10.98
C PRO A 189 6.53 -35.30 10.28
N GLY A 190 7.56 -36.13 10.15
CA GLY A 190 7.49 -37.43 9.49
C GLY A 190 8.48 -38.45 10.08
N PRO A 191 8.30 -39.75 9.79
CA PRO A 191 9.11 -40.83 10.37
C PRO A 191 10.58 -40.79 9.92
N GLU A 192 10.85 -40.28 8.71
CA GLU A 192 12.21 -40.15 8.16
C GLU A 192 12.83 -38.77 8.41
N GLY A 193 12.05 -37.82 8.94
CA GLY A 193 12.42 -36.42 9.14
C GLY A 193 11.29 -35.46 8.79
N ARG A 194 11.62 -34.18 8.70
CA ARG A 194 10.65 -33.12 8.39
C ARG A 194 10.42 -33.03 6.89
N LYS A 195 9.16 -32.93 6.50
CA LYS A 195 8.77 -32.57 5.14
C LYS A 195 8.54 -31.06 5.06
N VAL A 196 9.33 -30.36 4.27
CA VAL A 196 9.13 -28.93 4.00
C VAL A 196 8.14 -28.81 2.86
N LYS A 197 7.06 -28.07 3.06
CA LYS A 197 6.10 -27.77 2.00
C LYS A 197 6.17 -26.30 1.66
N ILE A 198 6.46 -25.99 0.40
CA ILE A 198 6.56 -24.65 -0.14
C ILE A 198 5.42 -24.45 -1.12
N SER A 199 4.48 -23.58 -0.76
CA SER A 199 3.41 -23.14 -1.66
C SER A 199 3.75 -21.78 -2.23
N VAL A 200 3.76 -21.65 -3.55
CA VAL A 200 4.05 -20.39 -4.25
C VAL A 200 2.95 -20.02 -5.24
N GLN A 201 2.70 -18.72 -5.38
CA GLN A 201 1.92 -18.12 -6.44
C GLN A 201 2.86 -17.18 -7.21
N GLU A 202 3.09 -17.45 -8.49
CA GLU A 202 4.08 -16.71 -9.29
C GLU A 202 3.52 -15.42 -9.88
N ARG A 203 4.39 -14.40 -9.98
CA ARG A 203 4.15 -13.18 -10.75
C ARG A 203 4.65 -13.34 -12.19
N ASP A 204 4.31 -12.37 -13.03
CA ASP A 204 4.98 -12.21 -14.31
C ASP A 204 6.48 -11.98 -14.11
N SER A 205 7.28 -12.59 -14.98
CA SER A 205 8.74 -12.54 -14.91
C SER A 205 9.34 -12.55 -16.32
N ILE A 206 10.54 -11.98 -16.43
CA ILE A 206 11.30 -11.88 -17.68
C ILE A 206 12.62 -12.60 -17.51
N ILE A 207 13.04 -13.37 -18.52
CA ILE A 207 14.41 -13.90 -18.58
C ILE A 207 15.30 -12.77 -19.14
N PRO A 208 16.22 -12.20 -18.34
CA PRO A 208 17.02 -11.09 -18.80
C PRO A 208 18.05 -11.58 -19.82
N ALA A 209 17.81 -11.32 -21.11
CA ALA A 209 18.75 -11.68 -22.16
C ALA A 209 19.89 -10.64 -22.21
N SER A 210 21.09 -11.05 -21.76
CA SER A 210 22.36 -10.36 -21.99
C SER A 210 22.36 -8.84 -21.71
N ILE A 211 21.95 -8.41 -20.52
CA ILE A 211 22.23 -7.04 -20.06
C ILE A 211 23.69 -6.99 -19.58
N PRO A 212 24.54 -6.10 -20.13
CA PRO A 212 25.90 -5.94 -19.64
C PRO A 212 25.89 -5.43 -18.20
N GLY A 213 26.50 -6.18 -17.28
CA GLY A 213 26.68 -5.77 -15.89
C GLY A 213 27.90 -4.85 -15.72
N PRO A 214 27.98 -4.10 -14.61
CA PRO A 214 29.07 -3.14 -14.34
C PRO A 214 30.46 -3.79 -14.09
N GLY A 215 30.55 -5.12 -14.13
CA GLY A 215 31.77 -5.87 -13.82
C GLY A 215 32.03 -5.97 -12.31
N LYS A 216 32.73 -7.04 -11.89
CA LYS A 216 32.97 -7.32 -10.47
C LYS A 216 33.72 -6.20 -9.76
N ALA A 217 34.75 -5.62 -10.39
CA ALA A 217 35.56 -4.57 -9.77
C ALA A 217 34.77 -3.31 -9.40
N VAL A 218 33.75 -2.95 -10.19
CA VAL A 218 32.87 -1.79 -9.87
C VAL A 218 32.00 -2.11 -8.66
N LEU A 219 31.43 -3.32 -8.59
CA LEU A 219 30.64 -3.76 -7.44
C LEU A 219 31.50 -3.87 -6.18
N ASP A 220 32.71 -4.43 -6.26
CA ASP A 220 33.65 -4.50 -5.14
C ASP A 220 33.99 -3.09 -4.60
N ASN A 221 34.21 -2.12 -5.50
CA ASN A 221 34.46 -0.73 -5.12
C ASN A 221 33.24 -0.07 -4.45
N ILE A 222 32.03 -0.36 -4.92
CA ILE A 222 30.79 0.19 -4.35
C ILE A 222 30.50 -0.43 -2.98
N LEU A 223 30.64 -1.75 -2.84
CA LEU A 223 30.28 -2.50 -1.64
C LEU A 223 31.34 -2.43 -0.53
N GLY A 224 32.59 -2.09 -0.89
CA GLY A 224 33.68 -1.99 0.08
C GLY A 224 34.03 -3.34 0.73
N PRO A 225 34.93 -3.34 1.73
CA PRO A 225 35.43 -4.56 2.36
C PRO A 225 34.39 -5.23 3.26
N ALA A 226 34.33 -6.57 3.22
CA ALA A 226 33.40 -7.38 4.02
C ALA A 226 33.72 -7.41 5.54
N ASP A 227 34.95 -7.04 5.91
CA ASP A 227 35.48 -7.18 7.27
C ASP A 227 35.14 -6.02 8.22
N LEU A 228 34.34 -5.05 7.78
CA LEU A 228 33.90 -3.94 8.63
C LEU A 228 33.00 -4.44 9.77
N PRO A 229 33.15 -3.93 11.01
CA PRO A 229 32.27 -4.30 12.12
C PRO A 229 30.86 -3.74 11.92
N LEU A 230 29.83 -4.46 12.40
CA LEU A 230 28.45 -3.96 12.33
C LEU A 230 28.28 -2.76 13.29
N PRO A 231 27.53 -1.72 12.90
CA PRO A 231 27.28 -0.56 13.76
C PRO A 231 26.48 -0.95 15.00
N GLU A 232 26.56 -0.11 16.03
CA GLU A 232 25.72 -0.22 17.21
C GLU A 232 24.40 0.52 16.97
N PHE A 233 23.29 -0.15 17.30
CA PHE A 233 21.97 0.47 17.27
C PHE A 233 21.74 1.26 18.58
N PRO A 234 20.96 2.35 18.54
CA PRO A 234 20.68 3.15 19.73
C PRO A 234 19.97 2.32 20.81
N VAL A 235 20.31 2.60 22.07
CA VAL A 235 19.83 1.83 23.23
C VAL A 235 18.42 2.27 23.62
N ILE A 236 17.50 1.31 23.72
CA ILE A 236 16.15 1.54 24.26
C ILE A 236 16.17 1.22 25.75
N SER A 237 15.44 1.98 26.56
CA SER A 237 15.30 1.71 27.99
C SER A 237 14.88 0.25 28.25
N GLU A 238 15.70 -0.50 28.98
CA GLU A 238 15.53 -1.96 29.26
C GLU A 238 14.14 -2.32 29.82
N LYS A 239 13.42 -1.35 30.38
CA LYS A 239 12.08 -1.52 30.94
C LYS A 239 10.99 -1.77 29.89
N LYS A 240 11.18 -1.36 28.63
CA LYS A 240 10.11 -1.36 27.62
C LYS A 240 9.94 -2.72 26.93
N PHE A 241 11.04 -3.43 26.68
CA PHE A 241 11.04 -4.76 26.05
C PHE A 241 11.93 -5.76 26.80
N PRO A 242 11.61 -6.09 28.07
CA PRO A 242 12.48 -6.89 28.94
C PRO A 242 12.77 -8.29 28.40
N ALA A 243 11.87 -8.86 27.58
CA ALA A 243 12.04 -10.16 26.94
C ALA A 243 13.11 -10.15 25.82
N LEU A 244 13.43 -8.99 25.23
CA LEU A 244 14.41 -8.87 24.14
C LEU A 244 15.84 -8.66 24.67
N CYS A 245 15.99 -7.93 25.78
CA CYS A 245 17.31 -7.58 26.33
C CYS A 245 18.16 -8.80 26.76
N ASN A 246 17.53 -9.95 27.01
CA ASN A 246 18.19 -11.19 27.44
C ASN A 246 18.09 -12.34 26.42
N ALA A 247 17.48 -12.10 25.25
CA ALA A 247 17.19 -13.15 24.29
C ALA A 247 18.46 -13.60 23.53
N THR A 248 19.01 -14.74 23.91
CA THR A 248 20.11 -15.42 23.19
C THR A 248 19.61 -16.46 22.18
N CYS A 249 18.31 -16.79 22.21
CA CYS A 249 17.70 -17.76 21.31
C CYS A 249 17.46 -17.14 19.93
N GLY A 250 18.30 -17.49 18.95
CA GLY A 250 18.14 -17.00 17.57
C GLY A 250 16.79 -17.32 16.93
N GLY A 251 16.14 -18.44 17.32
CA GLY A 251 14.83 -18.82 16.80
C GLY A 251 13.73 -17.87 17.27
N TYR A 252 13.78 -17.47 18.54
CA TYR A 252 12.86 -16.47 19.10
C TYR A 252 13.06 -15.10 18.43
N LEU A 253 14.31 -14.67 18.24
CA LEU A 253 14.61 -13.41 17.56
C LEU A 253 14.12 -13.40 16.11
N ALA A 254 14.30 -14.49 15.38
CA ALA A 254 13.77 -14.63 14.02
C ALA A 254 12.24 -14.57 13.99
N TYR A 255 11.56 -15.25 14.91
CA TYR A 255 10.10 -15.19 15.04
C TYR A 255 9.60 -13.78 15.37
N ARG A 256 10.24 -13.07 16.31
CA ARG A 256 9.88 -11.68 16.64
C ARG A 256 10.12 -10.74 15.45
N ALA A 257 11.22 -10.92 14.72
CA ALA A 257 11.47 -10.19 13.48
C ALA A 257 10.36 -10.42 12.45
N GLU A 258 9.96 -11.67 12.20
CA GLU A 258 8.87 -12.01 11.28
C GLU A 258 7.53 -11.40 11.73
N SER A 259 7.21 -11.45 13.03
CA SER A 259 6.00 -10.84 13.58
C SER A 259 5.95 -9.33 13.29
N ILE A 260 7.06 -8.62 13.56
CA ILE A 260 7.18 -7.18 13.27
C ILE A 260 7.07 -6.92 11.77
N LEU A 261 7.81 -7.66 10.93
CA LEU A 261 7.74 -7.52 9.48
C LEU A 261 6.32 -7.73 8.93
N THR A 262 5.59 -8.70 9.49
CA THR A 262 4.21 -8.99 9.08
C THR A 262 3.27 -7.85 9.47
N ARG A 263 3.38 -7.32 10.71
CA ARG A 263 2.61 -6.13 11.13
C ARG A 263 2.88 -4.94 10.22
N LEU A 264 4.17 -4.69 9.92
CA LEU A 264 4.58 -3.56 9.08
C LEU A 264 4.15 -3.70 7.62
N ARG A 265 3.98 -4.92 7.09
CA ARG A 265 3.48 -5.14 5.72
C ARG A 265 1.99 -4.85 5.54
N HIS A 266 1.18 -5.03 6.59
CA HIS A 266 -0.28 -4.90 6.52
C HIS A 266 -0.76 -3.53 7.00
N SER A 267 0.11 -2.72 7.62
CA SER A 267 -0.21 -1.35 8.00
C SER A 267 -0.01 -0.43 6.79
N GLU A 268 -1.08 -0.05 6.10
CA GLU A 268 -1.07 1.00 5.09
C GLU A 268 -0.75 2.38 5.73
N TYR A 269 0.53 2.62 6.03
CA TYR A 269 1.12 3.92 6.38
C TYR A 269 0.80 4.50 7.78
N ARG A 270 0.49 3.67 8.79
CA ARG A 270 0.43 4.14 10.19
C ARG A 270 1.44 3.42 11.07
N PHE A 271 2.70 3.84 10.97
CA PHE A 271 3.75 3.41 11.90
C PHE A 271 3.55 4.10 13.25
N ASN A 272 3.45 3.32 14.32
CA ASN A 272 3.59 3.85 15.67
C ASN A 272 5.08 3.86 16.04
N MET A 273 5.50 4.85 16.82
CA MET A 273 6.86 4.93 17.37
C MET A 273 7.25 3.65 18.13
N ASP A 274 6.30 3.03 18.82
CA ASP A 274 6.55 1.81 19.59
C ASP A 274 6.92 0.62 18.69
N ASP A 275 6.39 0.53 17.47
CA ASP A 275 6.75 -0.52 16.50
C ASP A 275 8.18 -0.33 15.97
N VAL A 276 8.60 0.93 15.75
CA VAL A 276 9.96 1.25 15.33
C VAL A 276 10.96 0.99 16.45
N GLU A 277 10.64 1.39 17.68
CA GLU A 277 11.46 1.05 18.84
C GLU A 277 11.58 -0.49 19.00
N GLU A 278 10.49 -1.26 18.86
CA GLU A 278 10.57 -2.73 18.90
C GLU A 278 11.43 -3.30 17.77
N LEU A 279 11.30 -2.77 16.54
CA LEU A 279 12.13 -3.18 15.40
C LEU A 279 13.61 -2.95 15.66
N VAL A 280 13.99 -1.77 16.17
CA VAL A 280 15.37 -1.42 16.49
C VAL A 280 15.90 -2.30 17.63
N ALA A 281 15.07 -2.60 18.63
CA ALA A 281 15.43 -3.53 19.72
C ALA A 281 15.76 -4.93 19.18
N VAL A 282 14.92 -5.48 18.29
CA VAL A 282 15.14 -6.78 17.66
C VAL A 282 16.39 -6.75 16.78
N ALA A 283 16.56 -5.71 15.95
CA ALA A 283 17.75 -5.54 15.11
C ALA A 283 19.04 -5.51 15.94
N SER A 284 19.04 -4.77 17.06
CA SER A 284 20.16 -4.70 18.01
C SER A 284 20.47 -6.07 18.64
N ALA A 285 19.45 -6.80 19.09
CA ALA A 285 19.62 -8.14 19.65
C ALA A 285 20.18 -9.13 18.63
N ILE A 286 19.69 -9.08 17.38
CA ILE A 286 20.24 -9.91 16.29
C ILE A 286 21.69 -9.53 16.01
N ARG A 287 22.01 -8.24 15.86
CA ARG A 287 23.38 -7.74 15.62
C ARG A 287 24.36 -8.25 16.67
N ASN A 288 23.98 -8.22 17.94
CA ASN A 288 24.85 -8.68 19.03
C ASN A 288 25.15 -10.20 18.93
N ASN A 289 24.23 -10.99 18.39
CA ASN A 289 24.41 -12.42 18.16
C ASN A 289 25.24 -12.75 16.91
N ILE A 290 25.43 -11.82 15.96
CA ILE A 290 26.16 -12.04 14.69
C ILE A 290 27.38 -11.13 14.53
N SER A 291 27.91 -10.62 15.64
CA SER A 291 28.99 -9.62 15.64
C SER A 291 30.26 -10.08 14.89
N THR A 292 30.55 -11.38 14.85
CA THR A 292 31.52 -12.00 13.95
C THR A 292 30.80 -12.77 12.85
N TYR A 293 30.94 -12.33 11.59
CA TYR A 293 30.34 -13.04 10.47
C TYR A 293 31.02 -14.40 10.26
N ASP A 294 30.24 -15.47 10.37
CA ASP A 294 30.59 -16.79 9.85
C ASP A 294 29.45 -17.34 8.99
N ALA A 295 29.73 -18.39 8.21
CA ALA A 295 28.73 -19.02 7.35
C ALA A 295 27.53 -19.61 8.13
N SER A 296 27.64 -19.78 9.46
CA SER A 296 26.55 -20.29 10.30
C SER A 296 25.53 -19.22 10.66
N CYS A 297 25.87 -17.94 10.51
CA CYS A 297 25.00 -16.79 10.79
C CYS A 297 24.26 -16.23 9.57
N LEU A 298 24.37 -16.84 8.38
CA LEU A 298 23.80 -16.32 7.13
C LEU A 298 22.30 -16.02 7.23
N ASP A 299 21.52 -16.92 7.81
CA ASP A 299 20.06 -16.76 7.96
C ASP A 299 19.70 -15.51 8.77
N MET A 300 20.42 -15.28 9.87
CA MET A 300 20.23 -14.11 10.73
C MET A 300 20.72 -12.82 10.07
N CYS A 301 21.75 -12.88 9.22
CA CYS A 301 22.19 -11.74 8.41
C CYS A 301 21.10 -11.32 7.41
N ILE A 302 20.46 -12.28 6.75
CA ILE A 302 19.35 -12.03 5.82
C ILE A 302 18.15 -11.40 6.55
N ILE A 303 17.79 -11.92 7.73
CA ILE A 303 16.73 -11.37 8.57
C ILE A 303 17.07 -9.94 9.00
N LEU A 304 18.29 -9.69 9.51
CA LEU A 304 18.71 -8.36 9.94
C LEU A 304 18.68 -7.36 8.79
N MET A 305 19.21 -7.75 7.63
CA MET A 305 19.19 -6.92 6.43
C MET A 305 17.76 -6.55 6.01
N LYS A 306 16.82 -7.51 6.10
CA LYS A 306 15.41 -7.21 5.83
C LYS A 306 14.82 -6.23 6.85
N LEU A 307 15.13 -6.36 8.15
CA LEU A 307 14.70 -5.40 9.17
C LEU A 307 15.25 -3.99 8.88
N CYS A 308 16.54 -3.87 8.57
CA CYS A 308 17.18 -2.60 8.20
C CYS A 308 16.50 -1.95 6.99
N SER A 309 16.10 -2.75 6.00
CA SER A 309 15.43 -2.24 4.79
C SER A 309 14.05 -1.61 5.05
N MET A 310 13.40 -1.89 6.20
CA MET A 310 12.09 -1.34 6.54
C MET A 310 12.15 0.08 7.11
N LEU A 311 13.31 0.51 7.63
CA LEU A 311 13.51 1.86 8.16
C LEU A 311 14.06 2.76 7.05
N ASP A 312 13.17 3.21 6.17
CA ASP A 312 13.52 4.16 5.12
C ASP A 312 13.30 5.62 5.52
N LEU A 313 13.91 6.53 4.75
CA LEU A 313 13.86 7.97 5.00
C LEU A 313 12.44 8.51 5.10
N HIS A 314 11.54 8.01 4.25
CA HIS A 314 10.14 8.44 4.23
C HIS A 314 9.45 8.05 5.52
N THR A 315 9.58 6.79 5.96
CA THR A 315 9.05 6.29 7.24
C THR A 315 9.51 7.14 8.41
N ILE A 316 10.81 7.46 8.46
CA ILE A 316 11.37 8.30 9.53
C ILE A 316 10.84 9.73 9.46
N ARG A 317 10.73 10.32 8.26
CA ARG A 317 10.15 11.66 8.08
C ARG A 317 8.71 11.70 8.55
N THR A 318 7.86 10.77 8.12
CA THR A 318 6.45 10.71 8.52
C THR A 318 6.28 10.59 10.03
N ILE A 319 7.04 9.71 10.68
CA ILE A 319 6.99 9.56 12.14
C ILE A 319 7.53 10.83 12.83
N SER A 320 8.63 11.39 12.33
CA SER A 320 9.21 12.62 12.90
C SER A 320 8.26 13.80 12.77
N GLU A 321 7.59 13.95 11.63
CA GLU A 321 6.58 14.98 11.39
C GLU A 321 5.36 14.80 12.30
N ASN A 322 4.91 13.56 12.52
CA ASN A 322 3.84 13.28 13.47
C ASN A 322 4.25 13.63 14.91
N LEU A 323 5.48 13.32 15.30
CA LEU A 323 6.04 13.71 16.60
C LEU A 323 6.14 15.23 16.73
N GLN A 324 6.56 15.94 15.69
CA GLN A 324 6.63 17.42 15.64
C GLN A 324 5.23 18.06 15.71
N LYS A 325 4.25 17.56 14.95
CA LYS A 325 2.86 18.03 15.05
C LYS A 325 2.28 17.85 16.45
N ASN A 326 2.62 16.75 17.13
CA ASN A 326 2.23 16.52 18.52
C ASN A 326 2.93 17.48 19.50
N VAL A 327 4.15 17.93 19.20
CA VAL A 327 4.84 18.99 19.97
C VAL A 327 4.06 20.30 19.85
N ASP A 328 3.66 20.68 18.63
CA ASP A 328 2.96 21.94 18.36
C ASP A 328 1.52 21.98 18.93
N GLN A 329 0.88 20.82 19.08
CA GLN A 329 -0.49 20.71 19.60
C GLN A 329 -0.58 20.50 21.12
N SER A 330 0.53 20.22 21.81
CA SER A 330 0.50 19.90 23.24
C SER A 330 0.75 21.15 24.13
N GLU A 331 -0.27 21.57 24.89
CA GLU A 331 -0.12 22.52 26.02
C GLU A 331 0.70 21.95 27.21
N ASN A 332 1.36 20.80 27.03
CA ASN A 332 1.80 19.92 28.12
C ASN A 332 3.32 20.02 28.41
N GLY A 333 3.76 21.10 29.07
CA GLY A 333 5.01 21.17 29.88
C GLY A 333 6.38 20.78 29.26
N PRO A 334 7.51 21.21 29.85
CA PRO A 334 8.86 20.98 29.30
C PRO A 334 9.26 19.50 29.18
N HIS A 335 8.68 18.60 29.98
CA HIS A 335 9.00 17.17 29.97
C HIS A 335 8.44 16.39 28.76
N SER A 336 7.39 16.86 28.08
CA SER A 336 6.87 16.17 26.89
C SER A 336 7.70 16.51 25.65
N LEU A 337 8.15 17.77 25.55
CA LEU A 337 9.05 18.25 24.49
C LEU A 337 10.39 17.50 24.51
N GLU A 338 11.01 17.41 25.69
CA GLU A 338 12.28 16.69 25.89
C GLU A 338 12.17 15.23 25.42
N LYS A 339 11.10 14.54 25.82
CA LYS A 339 10.83 13.16 25.41
C LYS A 339 10.60 12.99 23.90
N ASN A 340 9.94 13.95 23.24
CA ASN A 340 9.73 13.91 21.79
C ASN A 340 11.02 14.17 21.01
N LEU A 341 11.88 15.09 21.50
CA LEU A 341 13.20 15.34 20.92
C LEU A 341 14.13 14.13 21.07
N GLU A 342 14.16 13.49 22.25
CA GLU A 342 14.90 12.22 22.47
C GLU A 342 14.47 11.13 21.48
N ARG A 343 13.16 11.05 21.16
CA ARG A 343 12.64 10.09 20.17
C ARG A 343 13.05 10.42 18.74
N ILE A 344 13.10 11.69 18.37
CA ILE A 344 13.57 12.11 17.03
C ILE A 344 15.07 11.82 16.89
N GLU A 345 15.86 12.08 17.94
CA GLU A 345 17.28 11.73 17.96
C GLU A 345 17.50 10.22 17.86
N PHE A 346 16.72 9.43 18.62
CA PHE A 346 16.73 7.98 18.54
C PHE A 346 16.43 7.47 17.12
N LEU A 347 15.41 8.01 16.43
CA LEU A 347 15.08 7.63 15.06
C LEU A 347 16.21 7.94 14.08
N THR A 348 16.85 9.09 14.25
CA THR A 348 17.97 9.52 13.39
C THR A 348 19.17 8.59 13.56
N GLN A 349 19.55 8.29 14.81
CA GLN A 349 20.64 7.35 15.09
C GLN A 349 20.31 5.93 14.61
N ALA A 350 19.06 5.49 14.78
CA ALA A 350 18.61 4.18 14.31
C ALA A 350 18.73 4.07 12.79
N TYR A 351 18.36 5.12 12.06
CA TYR A 351 18.45 5.18 10.60
C TYR A 351 19.89 5.10 10.08
N GLU A 352 20.80 5.86 10.70
CA GLU A 352 22.21 5.83 10.31
C GLU A 352 22.79 4.42 10.53
N ALA A 353 22.48 3.81 11.68
CA ALA A 353 22.89 2.45 11.98
C ALA A 353 22.28 1.41 11.04
N THR A 354 21.01 1.54 10.63
CA THR A 354 20.39 0.60 9.67
C THR A 354 21.02 0.68 8.29
N GLN A 355 21.28 1.89 7.79
CA GLN A 355 21.92 2.09 6.49
C GLN A 355 23.33 1.48 6.45
N GLU A 356 24.13 1.74 7.49
CA GLU A 356 25.48 1.19 7.59
C GLU A 356 25.45 -0.34 7.76
N ALA A 357 24.58 -0.87 8.63
CA ALA A 357 24.43 -2.31 8.82
C ALA A 357 24.04 -3.02 7.51
N GLN A 358 23.05 -2.48 6.79
CA GLN A 358 22.61 -3.06 5.53
C GLN A 358 23.70 -3.07 4.48
N PHE A 359 24.48 -1.99 4.38
CA PHE A 359 25.62 -1.91 3.48
C PHE A 359 26.68 -2.98 3.78
N ILE A 360 27.08 -3.11 5.05
CA ILE A 360 28.09 -4.08 5.49
C ILE A 360 27.60 -5.52 5.29
N LEU A 361 26.34 -5.82 5.66
CA LEU A 361 25.74 -7.14 5.46
C LEU A 361 25.67 -7.51 3.98
N SER A 362 25.31 -6.56 3.13
CA SER A 362 25.25 -6.76 1.68
C SER A 362 26.63 -7.07 1.11
N SER A 363 27.66 -6.34 1.53
CA SER A 363 29.04 -6.62 1.15
C SER A 363 29.47 -8.03 1.57
N ARG A 364 29.17 -8.44 2.82
CA ARG A 364 29.49 -9.79 3.31
C ARG A 364 28.80 -10.89 2.51
N ILE A 365 27.49 -10.76 2.27
CA ILE A 365 26.71 -11.74 1.51
C ILE A 365 27.22 -11.85 0.07
N PHE A 366 27.53 -10.71 -0.55
CA PHE A 366 28.08 -10.66 -1.91
C PHE A 366 29.44 -11.37 -2.00
N HIS A 367 30.37 -11.07 -1.08
CA HIS A 367 31.71 -11.63 -1.10
C HIS A 367 31.76 -13.14 -0.75
N ASP A 368 30.86 -13.64 0.12
CA ASP A 368 30.78 -15.06 0.47
C ASP A 368 30.35 -15.91 -0.74
N ARG A 369 29.23 -15.53 -1.40
CA ARG A 369 28.63 -16.30 -2.50
C ARG A 369 28.04 -15.41 -3.58
N ILE A 370 28.88 -14.87 -4.47
CA ILE A 370 28.47 -14.01 -5.60
C ILE A 370 27.35 -14.63 -6.45
N HIS A 371 27.38 -15.95 -6.69
CA HIS A 371 26.37 -16.65 -7.48
C HIS A 371 25.18 -17.16 -6.66
N SER A 372 25.04 -16.70 -5.41
CA SER A 372 23.88 -17.02 -4.61
C SER A 372 22.63 -16.38 -5.21
N PRO A 373 21.48 -17.08 -5.23
CA PRO A 373 20.20 -16.52 -5.67
C PRO A 373 19.73 -15.31 -4.84
N VAL A 374 20.36 -15.06 -3.68
CA VAL A 374 20.06 -13.93 -2.79
C VAL A 374 20.74 -12.64 -3.23
N VAL A 375 21.89 -12.74 -3.91
CA VAL A 375 22.70 -11.57 -4.30
C VAL A 375 21.94 -10.60 -5.21
N PRO A 376 21.19 -11.03 -6.24
CA PRO A 376 20.36 -10.12 -7.04
C PRO A 376 19.42 -9.26 -6.20
N TRP A 377 18.73 -9.84 -5.22
CA TRP A 377 17.84 -9.10 -4.33
C TRP A 377 18.62 -8.08 -3.46
N VAL A 378 19.76 -8.50 -2.91
CA VAL A 378 20.62 -7.63 -2.09
C VAL A 378 21.05 -6.39 -2.88
N LEU A 379 21.56 -6.60 -4.09
CA LEU A 379 22.01 -5.52 -4.97
C LEU A 379 20.85 -4.62 -5.39
N TYR A 380 19.69 -5.21 -5.70
CA TYR A 380 18.49 -4.45 -6.04
C TYR A 380 18.04 -3.55 -4.87
N SER A 381 17.98 -4.11 -3.66
CA SER A 381 17.58 -3.36 -2.46
C SER A 381 18.53 -2.20 -2.15
N LEU A 382 19.85 -2.41 -2.25
CA LEU A 382 20.83 -1.32 -2.11
C LEU A 382 20.70 -0.28 -3.22
N GLY A 383 20.41 -0.72 -4.45
CA GLY A 383 20.18 0.16 -5.60
C GLY A 383 18.98 1.09 -5.38
N GLU A 384 17.85 0.55 -4.92
CA GLU A 384 16.66 1.35 -4.58
C GLU A 384 16.94 2.36 -3.46
N GLN A 385 17.73 1.98 -2.45
CA GLN A 385 18.12 2.90 -1.38
C GLN A 385 19.02 4.02 -1.89
N ALA A 386 19.96 3.71 -2.78
CA ALA A 386 20.80 4.72 -3.43
C ALA A 386 19.95 5.67 -4.30
N LEU A 387 18.92 5.17 -5.00
CA LEU A 387 17.95 6.03 -5.69
C LEU A 387 17.21 6.97 -4.73
N LYS A 388 16.70 6.44 -3.61
CA LYS A 388 16.04 7.24 -2.57
C LYS A 388 16.96 8.28 -1.93
N ALA A 389 18.27 8.03 -1.91
CA ALA A 389 19.29 8.94 -1.43
C ALA A 389 19.84 9.90 -2.51
N GLU A 390 19.23 9.92 -3.70
CA GLU A 390 19.66 10.73 -4.85
C GLU A 390 21.08 10.37 -5.38
N ASP A 391 21.65 9.23 -5.00
CA ASP A 391 22.95 8.75 -5.47
C ASP A 391 22.79 7.82 -6.69
N ILE A 392 22.48 8.43 -7.82
CA ILE A 392 22.27 7.71 -9.09
C ILE A 392 23.54 6.98 -9.54
N THR A 393 24.73 7.55 -9.26
CA THR A 393 26.02 6.99 -9.66
C THR A 393 26.30 5.64 -9.01
N ARG A 394 25.82 5.46 -7.77
CA ARG A 394 25.86 4.19 -7.05
C ARG A 394 24.67 3.30 -7.38
N ALA A 395 23.49 3.87 -7.55
CA ALA A 395 22.26 3.11 -7.79
C ALA A 395 22.29 2.34 -9.11
N ALA A 396 22.60 3.01 -10.22
CA ALA A 396 22.57 2.44 -11.56
C ALA A 396 23.44 1.15 -11.71
N PRO A 397 24.72 1.13 -11.30
CA PRO A 397 25.51 -0.09 -11.36
C PRO A 397 25.00 -1.19 -10.42
N LEU A 398 24.50 -0.88 -9.21
CA LEU A 398 23.93 -1.90 -8.32
C LEU A 398 22.71 -2.59 -8.95
N LEU A 399 21.80 -1.80 -9.52
CA LEU A 399 20.58 -2.30 -10.19
C LEU A 399 20.91 -3.12 -11.44
N SER A 400 21.84 -2.65 -12.28
CA SER A 400 22.32 -3.43 -13.43
C SER A 400 23.04 -4.72 -13.00
N GLY A 401 23.84 -4.65 -11.93
CA GLY A 401 24.52 -5.80 -11.33
C GLY A 401 23.53 -6.85 -10.82
N ALA A 402 22.42 -6.42 -10.21
CA ALA A 402 21.35 -7.31 -9.75
C ALA A 402 20.80 -8.17 -10.89
N ILE A 403 20.51 -7.56 -12.05
CA ILE A 403 19.98 -8.28 -13.22
C ILE A 403 21.07 -9.14 -13.87
N ALA A 404 22.27 -8.60 -14.05
CA ALA A 404 23.35 -9.30 -14.76
C ALA A 404 23.88 -10.53 -14.01
N ILE A 405 23.84 -10.52 -12.67
CA ILE A 405 24.27 -11.65 -11.83
C ILE A 405 23.13 -12.68 -11.67
N SER A 406 21.87 -12.28 -11.88
CA SER A 406 20.74 -13.17 -11.73
C SER A 406 20.82 -14.34 -12.71
N SER A 407 20.88 -15.55 -12.17
CA SER A 407 20.75 -16.80 -12.95
C SER A 407 19.28 -17.19 -13.19
N LEU A 408 18.34 -16.37 -12.72
CA LEU A 408 16.91 -16.62 -12.71
C LEU A 408 16.16 -15.48 -13.44
N PRO A 409 14.90 -15.72 -13.85
CA PRO A 409 14.03 -14.64 -14.29
C PRO A 409 14.01 -13.51 -13.27
N VAL A 410 13.79 -12.29 -13.73
CA VAL A 410 13.68 -11.08 -12.90
C VAL A 410 12.28 -10.50 -13.01
N ALA A 411 11.85 -9.80 -11.97
CA ALA A 411 10.57 -9.11 -11.97
C ALA A 411 10.58 -7.93 -12.97
N PRO A 412 9.44 -7.65 -13.64
CA PRO A 412 9.31 -6.48 -14.52
C PRO A 412 9.66 -5.16 -13.83
N GLU A 413 9.30 -5.02 -12.55
CA GLU A 413 9.58 -3.85 -11.72
C GLU A 413 11.09 -3.64 -11.56
N MET A 414 11.86 -4.72 -11.37
CA MET A 414 13.32 -4.63 -11.27
C MET A 414 13.95 -4.09 -12.55
N LEU A 415 13.48 -4.56 -13.71
CA LEU A 415 13.91 -4.07 -15.02
C LEU A 415 13.49 -2.62 -15.26
N LEU A 416 12.28 -2.24 -14.86
CA LEU A 416 11.76 -0.89 -14.99
C LEU A 416 12.56 0.10 -14.14
N THR A 417 12.78 -0.22 -12.87
CA THR A 417 13.61 0.58 -11.95
C THR A 417 15.03 0.70 -12.48
N THR A 418 15.60 -0.38 -13.02
CA THR A 418 16.93 -0.34 -13.65
C THR A 418 16.94 0.56 -14.89
N ALA A 419 15.96 0.43 -15.78
CA ALA A 419 15.88 1.27 -16.98
C ALA A 419 15.82 2.76 -16.62
N LYS A 420 14.96 3.12 -15.66
CA LYS A 420 14.85 4.50 -15.14
C LYS A 420 16.17 4.98 -14.56
N ALA A 421 16.81 4.18 -13.70
CA ALA A 421 18.10 4.52 -13.09
C ALA A 421 19.22 4.70 -14.12
N GLN A 422 19.26 3.88 -15.17
CA GLN A 422 20.25 4.01 -16.25
C GLN A 422 20.05 5.28 -17.08
N TYR A 423 18.80 5.60 -17.44
CA TYR A 423 18.51 6.89 -18.09
C TYR A 423 18.86 8.08 -17.20
N SER A 424 18.56 8.00 -15.90
CA SER A 424 19.00 9.01 -14.92
C SER A 424 20.52 9.10 -14.83
N ASN A 425 21.23 7.98 -14.95
CA ASN A 425 22.70 7.93 -15.01
C ASN A 425 23.27 8.44 -16.35
N LEU A 426 22.41 8.88 -17.27
CA LEU A 426 22.75 9.34 -18.61
C LEU A 426 23.36 8.25 -19.51
N ASP A 427 23.02 6.98 -19.25
CA ASP A 427 23.40 5.84 -20.09
C ASP A 427 22.21 5.37 -20.94
N ILE A 428 22.13 5.92 -22.15
CA ILE A 428 21.06 5.62 -23.12
C ILE A 428 21.10 4.14 -23.53
N GLU A 429 22.28 3.57 -23.74
CA GLU A 429 22.42 2.20 -24.24
C GLU A 429 21.96 1.18 -23.20
N ALA A 430 22.41 1.33 -21.95
CA ALA A 430 21.99 0.45 -20.85
C ALA A 430 20.49 0.60 -20.53
N GLY A 431 19.97 1.84 -20.51
CA GLY A 431 18.55 2.11 -20.32
C GLY A 431 17.69 1.52 -21.45
N GLY A 432 18.15 1.65 -22.69
CA GLY A 432 17.51 1.10 -23.89
C GLY A 432 17.49 -0.42 -23.92
N ALA A 433 18.57 -1.06 -23.45
CA ALA A 433 18.66 -2.52 -23.33
C ALA A 433 17.60 -3.05 -22.35
N ALA A 434 17.49 -2.48 -21.15
CA ALA A 434 16.47 -2.86 -20.17
C ALA A 434 15.04 -2.56 -20.67
N SER A 435 14.82 -1.38 -21.26
CA SER A 435 13.51 -1.00 -21.84
C SER A 435 13.05 -1.96 -22.95
N THR A 436 13.96 -2.43 -23.79
CA THR A 436 13.64 -3.37 -24.88
C THR A 436 13.14 -4.72 -24.35
N GLN A 437 13.62 -5.17 -23.19
CA GLN A 437 13.16 -6.40 -22.55
C GLN A 437 11.75 -6.30 -21.96
N LEU A 438 11.30 -5.08 -21.62
CA LEU A 438 9.96 -4.83 -21.09
C LEU A 438 8.88 -4.77 -22.17
N LYS A 439 9.24 -4.39 -23.41
CA LYS A 439 8.27 -4.21 -24.52
C LYS A 439 7.35 -5.42 -24.78
N PRO A 440 7.82 -6.68 -24.74
CA PRO A 440 6.96 -7.84 -24.95
C PRO A 440 5.82 -7.96 -23.92
N LEU A 441 6.01 -7.47 -22.69
CA LEU A 441 4.98 -7.53 -21.64
C LEU A 441 3.76 -6.65 -21.95
N LEU A 442 3.91 -5.60 -22.76
CA LEU A 442 2.79 -4.73 -23.14
C LEU A 442 1.70 -5.49 -23.94
N ALA A 443 2.06 -6.63 -24.54
CA ALA A 443 1.11 -7.52 -25.21
C ALA A 443 0.32 -8.42 -24.25
N ASN A 444 0.76 -8.56 -22.99
CA ASN A 444 0.02 -9.32 -21.98
C ASN A 444 -1.24 -8.54 -21.56
N PRO A 445 -2.46 -9.07 -21.73
CA PRO A 445 -3.68 -8.40 -21.28
C PRO A 445 -3.73 -8.25 -19.75
N ASP A 446 -3.10 -9.16 -19.01
CA ASP A 446 -3.18 -9.23 -17.54
C ASP A 446 -2.08 -8.40 -16.85
N LEU A 447 -1.26 -7.68 -17.63
CA LEU A 447 -0.25 -6.78 -17.07
C LEU A 447 -0.92 -5.61 -16.35
N ASN A 448 -0.53 -5.42 -15.09
CA ASN A 448 -0.92 -4.29 -14.25
C ASN A 448 -0.86 -2.95 -15.01
N ASP A 449 -1.94 -2.15 -14.92
CA ASP A 449 -2.09 -0.92 -15.69
C ASP A 449 -1.08 0.18 -15.32
N ASP A 450 -0.70 0.29 -14.05
CA ASP A 450 0.34 1.22 -13.61
C ASP A 450 1.70 0.80 -14.19
N LEU A 451 2.06 -0.47 -14.08
CA LEU A 451 3.27 -1.00 -14.69
C LEU A 451 3.29 -0.79 -16.21
N ARG A 452 2.17 -1.03 -16.90
CA ARG A 452 1.99 -0.77 -18.34
C ARG A 452 2.22 0.71 -18.67
N HIS A 453 1.64 1.62 -17.88
CA HIS A 453 1.81 3.06 -18.05
C HIS A 453 3.28 3.48 -17.87
N GLN A 454 3.94 2.96 -16.84
CA GLN A 454 5.35 3.27 -16.57
C GLN A 454 6.30 2.71 -17.65
N ILE A 455 6.00 1.55 -18.24
CA ILE A 455 6.76 1.04 -19.39
C ILE A 455 6.57 1.95 -20.62
N ASN A 456 5.35 2.41 -20.86
CA ASN A 456 5.03 3.32 -21.98
C ASN A 456 5.68 4.70 -21.85
N SER A 457 6.08 5.13 -20.64
CA SER A 457 6.78 6.41 -20.44
C SER A 457 8.31 6.33 -20.61
N LEU A 458 8.90 5.12 -20.69
CA LEU A 458 10.35 4.96 -20.88
C LEU A 458 10.92 5.63 -22.14
N PRO A 459 10.24 5.63 -23.31
CA PRO A 459 10.73 6.36 -24.49
C PRO A 459 10.89 7.86 -24.25
N GLN A 460 10.05 8.46 -23.40
CA GLN A 460 10.18 9.87 -23.03
C GLN A 460 11.46 10.10 -22.20
N ARG A 461 11.78 9.21 -21.26
CA ARG A 461 13.04 9.30 -20.50
C ARG A 461 14.28 9.13 -21.41
N ALA A 462 14.21 8.25 -22.41
CA ALA A 462 15.28 8.13 -23.40
C ALA A 462 15.50 9.43 -24.17
N SER A 463 14.43 10.07 -24.65
CA SER A 463 14.51 11.37 -25.34
C SER A 463 15.07 12.48 -24.44
N LEU A 464 14.70 12.52 -23.16
CA LEU A 464 15.27 13.47 -22.20
C LEU A 464 16.79 13.26 -22.03
N CYS A 465 17.24 12.01 -22.00
CA CYS A 465 18.66 11.67 -21.91
C CYS A 465 19.42 12.14 -23.16
N GLU A 466 18.86 11.94 -24.35
CA GLU A 466 19.41 12.46 -25.61
C GLU A 466 19.54 13.99 -25.60
N THR A 467 18.53 14.69 -25.08
CA THR A 467 18.57 16.16 -24.91
C THR A 467 19.73 16.57 -24.00
N VAL A 468 19.94 15.90 -22.86
CA VAL A 468 21.03 16.24 -21.94
C VAL A 468 22.41 16.01 -22.57
N LEU A 469 22.58 14.90 -23.30
CA LEU A 469 23.86 14.54 -23.91
C LEU A 469 24.20 15.34 -25.17
N SER A 470 23.19 15.84 -25.89
CA SER A 470 23.41 16.66 -27.10
C SER A 470 23.77 18.12 -26.79
N ILE A 471 23.45 18.61 -25.58
CA ILE A 471 23.67 20.00 -25.18
C ILE A 471 24.97 20.13 -24.36
N ASN A 472 25.94 20.82 -24.93
CA ASN A 472 27.26 21.08 -24.37
C ASN A 472 27.31 22.41 -23.62
N ASP A 473 28.25 22.55 -22.68
CA ASP A 473 28.38 23.76 -21.83
C ASP A 473 28.66 25.08 -22.57
N GLN A 474 29.02 25.01 -23.86
CA GLN A 474 29.23 26.17 -24.73
C GLN A 474 27.97 26.62 -25.48
N ASP A 475 26.90 25.84 -25.41
CA ASP A 475 25.65 26.17 -26.07
C ASP A 475 24.98 27.39 -25.46
N ASN A 476 24.04 27.95 -26.22
CA ASN A 476 23.35 29.17 -25.81
C ASN A 476 22.53 28.96 -24.51
N PHE A 477 22.17 30.08 -23.88
CA PHE A 477 21.47 30.10 -22.61
C PHE A 477 20.14 29.31 -22.62
N ASP A 478 19.38 29.37 -23.72
CA ASP A 478 18.08 28.71 -23.81
C ASP A 478 18.23 27.17 -23.91
N LEU A 479 19.21 26.68 -24.65
CA LEU A 479 19.55 25.24 -24.69
C LEU A 479 20.06 24.76 -23.33
N GLN A 480 20.86 25.56 -22.63
CA GLN A 480 21.28 25.21 -21.26
C GLN A 480 20.11 25.11 -20.27
N LEU A 481 19.09 25.96 -20.41
CA LEU A 481 17.85 25.85 -19.63
C LEU A 481 17.08 24.57 -19.98
N GLU A 482 17.02 24.20 -21.26
CA GLU A 482 16.42 22.95 -21.72
C GLU A 482 17.14 21.73 -21.10
N LYS A 483 18.48 21.74 -21.11
CA LYS A 483 19.31 20.74 -20.41
C LYS A 483 18.98 20.65 -18.93
N GLY A 484 18.88 21.79 -18.23
CA GLY A 484 18.51 21.82 -16.81
C GLY A 484 17.12 21.25 -16.55
N ASN A 485 16.14 21.57 -17.39
CA ASN A 485 14.79 21.02 -17.28
C ASN A 485 14.76 19.50 -17.52
N ALA A 486 15.53 19.00 -18.50
CA ALA A 486 15.65 17.57 -18.74
C ALA A 486 16.31 16.84 -17.57
N LEU A 487 17.32 17.44 -16.92
CA LEU A 487 17.95 16.88 -15.71
C LEU A 487 16.99 16.79 -14.52
N ILE A 488 16.09 17.77 -14.32
CA ILE A 488 15.01 17.69 -13.30
C ILE A 488 14.14 16.45 -13.55
N LEU A 489 13.68 16.28 -14.80
CA LEU A 489 12.79 15.17 -15.21
C LEU A 489 13.49 13.80 -15.24
N LEU A 490 14.81 13.79 -15.23
CA LEU A 490 15.63 12.58 -15.10
C LEU A 490 16.03 12.30 -13.64
N ASP A 491 15.47 13.02 -12.66
CA ASP A 491 15.80 12.87 -11.24
C ASP A 491 17.32 13.06 -10.97
N ARG A 492 17.93 14.07 -11.62
CA ARG A 492 19.36 14.44 -11.48
C ARG A 492 19.56 15.81 -10.83
N PRO A 493 19.16 15.98 -9.56
CA PRO A 493 19.30 17.25 -8.86
C PRO A 493 20.76 17.63 -8.64
N ASP A 494 21.66 16.64 -8.52
CA ASP A 494 23.12 16.81 -8.40
C ASP A 494 23.75 17.55 -9.60
N LEU A 495 23.22 17.35 -10.80
CA LEU A 495 23.67 18.03 -12.02
C LEU A 495 22.84 19.29 -12.32
N ALA A 496 21.54 19.25 -12.05
CA ALA A 496 20.63 20.35 -12.38
C ALA A 496 20.89 21.59 -11.50
N GLU A 497 21.08 21.42 -10.19
CA GLU A 497 21.24 22.52 -9.25
C GLU A 497 22.50 23.39 -9.55
N PRO A 498 23.71 22.81 -9.71
CA PRO A 498 24.88 23.60 -10.10
C PRO A 498 24.72 24.29 -11.45
N LEU A 499 24.03 23.65 -12.41
CA LEU A 499 23.74 24.23 -13.71
C LEU A 499 22.85 25.47 -13.58
N PHE A 500 21.76 25.42 -12.82
CA PHE A 500 20.90 26.59 -12.61
C PHE A 500 21.62 27.72 -11.84
N HIS A 501 22.47 27.39 -10.87
CA HIS A 501 23.32 28.40 -10.22
C HIS A 501 24.28 29.07 -11.21
N ARG A 502 24.90 28.31 -12.11
CA ARG A 502 25.75 28.83 -13.18
C ARG A 502 24.96 29.73 -14.13
N LEU A 503 23.79 29.29 -14.57
CA LEU A 503 22.93 30.05 -15.48
C LEU A 503 22.46 31.36 -14.87
N ASN A 504 22.09 31.36 -13.59
CA ASN A 504 21.80 32.58 -12.86
C ASN A 504 23.02 33.52 -12.80
N GLY A 505 24.23 32.99 -12.61
CA GLY A 505 25.45 33.80 -12.65
C GLY A 505 25.72 34.46 -14.00
N ILE A 506 25.33 33.81 -15.10
CA ILE A 506 25.47 34.34 -16.47
C ILE A 506 24.41 35.41 -16.76
N ASN A 507 23.15 35.15 -16.38
CA ASN A 507 22.02 36.07 -16.57
C ASN A 507 21.27 36.32 -15.25
N PRO A 508 21.74 37.24 -14.39
CA PRO A 508 21.17 37.45 -13.05
C PRO A 508 19.74 38.01 -13.02
N ASP A 509 19.30 38.65 -14.11
CA ASP A 509 17.97 39.26 -14.23
C ASP A 509 16.92 38.31 -14.84
N ASP A 510 17.27 37.07 -15.17
CA ASP A 510 16.36 36.08 -15.76
C ASP A 510 15.72 35.21 -14.67
N ALA A 511 14.40 35.09 -14.70
CA ALA A 511 13.63 34.32 -13.71
C ALA A 511 13.79 32.80 -13.87
N ARG A 512 14.10 32.30 -15.07
CA ARG A 512 14.04 30.86 -15.40
C ARG A 512 15.01 29.99 -14.60
N PRO A 513 16.25 30.41 -14.31
CA PRO A 513 17.14 29.67 -13.41
C PRO A 513 16.56 29.50 -12.00
N PHE A 514 15.93 30.53 -11.42
CA PHE A 514 15.27 30.44 -10.13
C PHE A 514 14.03 29.54 -10.18
N THR A 515 13.29 29.56 -11.27
CA THR A 515 12.20 28.60 -11.49
C THR A 515 12.71 27.15 -11.50
N GLY A 516 13.85 26.88 -12.15
CA GLY A 516 14.49 25.56 -12.13
C GLY A 516 14.86 25.11 -10.70
N LEU A 517 15.46 26.01 -9.90
CA LEU A 517 15.76 25.75 -8.49
C LEU A 517 14.48 25.53 -7.65
N ALA A 518 13.40 26.26 -7.95
CA ALA A 518 12.10 26.06 -7.30
C ALA A 518 11.55 24.66 -7.57
N ARG A 519 11.61 24.19 -8.82
CA ARG A 519 11.17 22.84 -9.21
C ARG A 519 11.98 21.73 -8.52
N LEU A 520 13.29 21.94 -8.33
CA LEU A 520 14.16 21.02 -7.58
C LEU A 520 13.82 20.99 -6.10
N ALA A 521 13.54 22.15 -5.50
CA ALA A 521 13.11 22.23 -4.10
C ALA A 521 11.79 21.49 -3.88
N PHE A 522 10.84 21.65 -4.80
CA PHE A 522 9.59 20.88 -4.81
C PHE A 522 9.87 19.38 -4.92
N GLN A 523 10.65 18.94 -5.91
CA GLN A 523 10.96 17.51 -6.12
C GLN A 523 11.57 16.82 -4.89
N ARG A 524 12.40 17.51 -4.11
CA ARG A 524 13.06 16.97 -2.91
C ARG A 524 12.16 16.88 -1.68
N THR A 525 11.16 17.76 -1.60
CA THR A 525 10.34 17.95 -0.39
C THR A 525 8.89 17.52 -0.57
N ASP A 526 8.44 17.37 -1.82
CA ASP A 526 7.03 17.18 -2.19
C ASP A 526 6.09 18.23 -1.58
N SER A 527 6.62 19.45 -1.34
CA SER A 527 5.91 20.54 -0.69
C SER A 527 6.08 21.84 -1.46
N LEU A 528 4.97 22.49 -1.83
CA LEU A 528 5.05 23.80 -2.50
C LEU A 528 5.49 24.91 -1.55
N LEU A 529 5.52 24.70 -0.24
CA LEU A 529 6.10 25.68 0.69
C LEU A 529 7.60 25.87 0.45
N SER A 530 8.31 24.82 0.01
CA SER A 530 9.73 24.86 -0.30
C SER A 530 10.08 25.76 -1.50
N VAL A 531 9.11 26.03 -2.38
CA VAL A 531 9.34 26.81 -3.61
C VAL A 531 9.34 28.32 -3.37
N ARG A 532 8.75 28.76 -2.26
CA ARG A 532 8.57 30.17 -1.88
C ARG A 532 9.83 31.04 -2.03
N PRO A 533 11.00 30.71 -1.44
CA PRO A 533 12.18 31.59 -1.50
C PRO A 533 12.69 31.82 -2.93
N TYR A 534 12.48 30.85 -3.83
CA TYR A 534 12.87 30.94 -5.23
C TYR A 534 11.85 31.76 -6.04
N LEU A 535 10.55 31.54 -5.79
CA LEU A 535 9.49 32.31 -6.45
C LEU A 535 9.51 33.80 -6.08
N GLU A 536 9.71 34.14 -4.80
CA GLU A 536 9.80 35.55 -4.36
C GLU A 536 10.97 36.28 -5.02
N ARG A 537 12.08 35.59 -5.29
CA ARG A 537 13.22 36.16 -6.04
C ARG A 537 12.91 36.31 -7.53
N ALA A 538 12.37 35.25 -8.15
CA ALA A 538 12.00 35.24 -9.56
C ALA A 538 10.89 36.24 -9.91
N GLU A 539 10.05 36.63 -8.94
CA GLU A 539 8.93 37.54 -9.12
C GLU A 539 9.35 38.90 -9.69
N HIS A 540 10.49 39.44 -9.27
CA HIS A 540 10.97 40.75 -9.70
C HIS A 540 11.87 40.70 -10.94
N MET A 541 12.08 39.51 -11.51
CA MET A 541 12.96 39.26 -12.65
C MET A 541 12.21 39.24 -13.99
N LYS A 542 12.97 39.31 -15.09
CA LYS A 542 12.45 39.24 -16.46
C LYS A 542 12.34 37.78 -16.92
N ASN A 543 11.74 37.56 -18.10
CA ASN A 543 11.73 36.27 -18.79
C ASN A 543 11.06 35.09 -18.04
N LYS A 544 10.09 35.36 -17.16
CA LYS A 544 9.23 34.32 -16.55
C LYS A 544 8.69 33.39 -17.64
N ASP A 545 8.77 32.08 -17.43
CA ASP A 545 8.34 31.05 -18.39
C ASP A 545 7.10 30.31 -17.89
N ARG A 546 6.68 29.25 -18.60
CA ARG A 546 5.53 28.42 -18.24
C ARG A 546 5.65 27.93 -16.79
N TYR A 547 6.81 27.36 -16.44
CA TYR A 547 7.04 26.74 -15.14
C TYR A 547 6.95 27.74 -13.99
N PHE A 548 7.39 28.99 -14.18
CA PHE A 548 7.24 30.04 -13.17
C PHE A 548 5.77 30.22 -12.80
N TYR A 549 4.91 30.36 -13.82
CA TYR A 549 3.49 30.62 -13.58
C TYR A 549 2.76 29.41 -13.01
N GLU A 550 3.08 28.19 -13.48
CA GLU A 550 2.49 26.96 -12.92
C GLU A 550 2.81 26.81 -11.43
N LEU A 551 4.09 26.93 -11.05
CA LEU A 551 4.51 26.82 -9.65
C LEU A 551 3.94 27.94 -8.79
N ALA A 552 3.96 29.19 -9.30
CA ALA A 552 3.43 30.31 -8.56
C ALA A 552 1.92 30.17 -8.32
N LEU A 553 1.16 29.73 -9.32
CA LEU A 553 -0.27 29.46 -9.18
C LEU A 553 -0.53 28.28 -8.25
N ALA A 554 0.21 27.17 -8.39
CA ALA A 554 0.08 26.00 -7.52
C ALA A 554 0.29 26.39 -6.05
N TYR A 555 1.41 27.08 -5.75
CA TYR A 555 1.72 27.55 -4.40
C TYR A 555 0.63 28.48 -3.84
N LYS A 556 0.14 29.44 -4.65
CA LYS A 556 -0.92 30.35 -4.19
C LYS A 556 -2.25 29.61 -3.97
N MET A 557 -2.60 28.67 -4.83
CA MET A 557 -3.83 27.90 -4.69
C MET A 557 -3.77 26.99 -3.47
N GLU A 558 -2.66 26.28 -3.22
CA GLU A 558 -2.50 25.45 -2.02
C GLU A 558 -2.66 26.29 -0.75
N ARG A 559 -2.02 27.47 -0.69
CA ARG A 559 -2.23 28.38 0.46
C ARG A 559 -3.68 28.82 0.65
N ILE A 560 -4.41 29.05 -0.44
CA ILE A 560 -5.81 29.41 -0.37
C ILE A 560 -6.66 28.21 0.08
N THR A 561 -6.50 27.05 -0.55
CA THR A 561 -7.40 25.90 -0.38
C THR A 561 -7.07 25.05 0.84
N ALA A 562 -5.79 24.87 1.17
CA ALA A 562 -5.34 24.01 2.25
C ALA A 562 -5.15 24.78 3.58
N GLU A 563 -4.73 26.06 3.55
CA GLU A 563 -4.49 26.84 4.78
C GLU A 563 -5.65 27.81 5.08
N ALA A 564 -5.98 28.67 4.13
CA ALA A 564 -6.87 29.80 4.38
C ALA A 564 -8.36 29.41 4.47
N LEU A 565 -8.89 28.69 3.47
CA LEU A 565 -10.31 28.35 3.41
C LEU A 565 -10.81 27.53 4.61
N PRO A 566 -10.09 26.52 5.11
CA PRO A 566 -10.49 25.79 6.33
C PRO A 566 -10.59 26.72 7.54
N THR A 567 -9.63 27.62 7.71
CA THR A 567 -9.61 28.59 8.81
C THR A 567 -10.75 29.59 8.68
N ILE A 568 -10.99 30.12 7.48
CA ILE A 568 -12.11 31.05 7.18
C ILE A 568 -13.46 30.37 7.43
N ARG A 569 -13.58 29.06 7.18
CA ARG A 569 -14.80 28.30 7.46
C ARG A 569 -15.10 28.20 8.97
N ILE A 570 -14.06 28.20 9.81
CA ILE A 570 -14.19 28.14 11.27
C ILE A 570 -14.40 29.54 11.85
N ASP A 571 -13.52 30.49 11.50
CA ASP A 571 -13.46 31.83 12.11
C ASP A 571 -14.36 32.85 11.41
N GLY A 572 -14.93 32.48 10.27
CA GLY A 572 -15.79 33.32 9.45
C GLY A 572 -15.04 34.27 8.50
N ARG A 573 -15.80 34.91 7.62
CA ARG A 573 -15.28 35.75 6.52
C ARG A 573 -14.78 37.14 6.94
N SER A 574 -14.91 37.48 8.22
CA SER A 574 -14.33 38.69 8.84
C SER A 574 -13.01 38.41 9.56
N SER A 575 -12.49 37.19 9.49
CA SER A 575 -11.22 36.80 10.11
C SER A 575 -10.02 37.55 9.52
N GLU A 576 -8.92 37.54 10.26
CA GLU A 576 -7.63 38.02 9.77
C GLU A 576 -7.19 37.21 8.54
N GLU A 577 -7.44 35.90 8.54
CA GLU A 577 -7.11 35.01 7.41
C GLU A 577 -7.91 35.34 6.14
N ALA A 578 -9.20 35.67 6.28
CA ALA A 578 -10.00 36.16 5.17
C ALA A 578 -9.42 37.47 4.59
N SER A 579 -8.93 38.36 5.46
CA SER A 579 -8.28 39.60 5.04
C SER A 579 -6.94 39.35 4.36
N ALA A 580 -6.10 38.46 4.92
CA ALA A 580 -4.83 38.03 4.35
C ALA A 580 -5.02 37.39 2.96
N THR A 581 -6.05 36.55 2.82
CA THR A 581 -6.40 35.93 1.54
C THR A 581 -6.73 36.98 0.48
N ARG A 582 -7.50 38.02 0.81
CA ARG A 582 -7.81 39.12 -0.12
C ARG A 582 -6.55 39.85 -0.61
N PHE A 583 -5.47 39.91 0.18
CA PHE A 583 -4.18 40.47 -0.28
C PHE A 583 -3.44 39.56 -1.26
N ILE A 584 -3.72 38.25 -1.24
CA ILE A 584 -3.09 37.27 -2.14
C ILE A 584 -3.77 37.27 -3.52
N LEU A 585 -5.10 37.44 -3.58
CA LEU A 585 -5.88 37.29 -4.83
C LEU A 585 -5.40 38.16 -6.01
N PRO A 586 -5.09 39.47 -5.84
CA PRO A 586 -4.63 40.29 -6.95
C PRO A 586 -3.35 39.75 -7.60
N LYS A 587 -2.44 39.19 -6.79
CA LYS A 587 -1.22 38.58 -7.29
C LYS A 587 -1.50 37.27 -8.02
N THR A 588 -2.43 36.47 -7.51
CA THR A 588 -2.88 35.25 -8.21
C THR A 588 -3.47 35.57 -9.58
N LEU A 589 -4.25 36.65 -9.70
CA LEU A 589 -4.78 37.13 -10.98
C LEU A 589 -3.68 37.58 -11.94
N GLU A 590 -2.65 38.27 -11.46
CA GLU A 590 -1.47 38.65 -12.26
C GLU A 590 -0.76 37.41 -12.81
N TYR A 591 -0.55 36.39 -11.97
CA TYR A 591 0.06 35.12 -12.40
C TYR A 591 -0.82 34.36 -13.39
N ALA A 592 -2.13 34.31 -13.18
CA ALA A 592 -3.05 33.70 -14.13
C ALA A 592 -3.04 34.45 -15.47
N ALA A 593 -2.91 35.78 -15.47
CA ALA A 593 -2.78 36.56 -16.70
C ALA A 593 -1.48 36.25 -17.47
N GLY A 594 -0.36 36.07 -16.76
CA GLY A 594 0.89 35.67 -17.39
C GLY A 594 0.90 34.21 -17.88
N TYR A 595 0.12 33.34 -17.24
CA TYR A 595 -0.03 31.93 -17.61
C TYR A 595 -0.87 31.70 -18.87
N GLU A 596 -1.75 32.65 -19.20
CA GLU A 596 -2.72 32.53 -20.31
C GLU A 596 -2.06 32.25 -21.67
N ARG A 597 -0.84 32.74 -21.90
CA ARG A 597 -0.08 32.47 -23.13
C ARG A 597 0.43 31.03 -23.26
N PHE A 598 0.43 30.26 -22.17
CA PHE A 598 0.89 28.87 -22.14
C PHE A 598 -0.26 27.88 -22.03
N ASN A 599 -1.26 28.20 -21.20
CA ASN A 599 -2.47 27.41 -21.04
C ASN A 599 -3.67 28.34 -20.82
N MET A 600 -4.25 28.82 -21.92
CA MET A 600 -5.36 29.77 -21.89
C MET A 600 -6.61 29.23 -21.15
N PRO A 601 -7.09 27.99 -21.38
CA PRO A 601 -8.27 27.46 -20.69
C PRO A 601 -8.10 27.47 -19.17
N GLN A 602 -7.01 26.88 -18.68
CA GLN A 602 -6.76 26.77 -17.24
C GLN A 602 -6.53 28.15 -16.60
N ALA A 603 -5.79 29.04 -17.26
CA ALA A 603 -5.59 30.41 -16.79
C ALA A 603 -6.90 31.18 -16.63
N LYS A 604 -7.79 31.14 -17.63
CA LYS A 604 -9.11 31.79 -17.57
C LYS A 604 -10.00 31.20 -16.48
N LEU A 605 -9.96 29.88 -16.31
CA LEU A 605 -10.70 29.19 -15.25
C LEU A 605 -10.24 29.62 -13.84
N ILE A 606 -8.92 29.71 -13.64
CA ILE A 606 -8.35 30.22 -12.38
C ILE A 606 -8.77 31.67 -12.14
N LYS A 607 -8.71 32.54 -13.16
CA LYS A 607 -9.18 33.93 -13.04
C LYS A 607 -10.64 34.00 -12.61
N ALA A 608 -11.51 33.20 -13.21
CA ALA A 608 -12.93 33.13 -12.85
C ALA A 608 -13.11 32.73 -11.37
N GLY A 609 -12.45 31.64 -10.94
CA GLY A 609 -12.52 31.18 -9.55
C GLY A 609 -11.99 32.19 -8.54
N VAL A 610 -10.86 32.86 -8.86
CA VAL A 610 -10.26 33.89 -7.99
C VAL A 610 -11.15 35.13 -7.88
N ASN A 611 -11.80 35.54 -8.98
CA ASN A 611 -12.74 36.66 -8.97
C ASN A 611 -13.96 36.34 -8.09
N VAL A 612 -14.58 35.17 -8.28
CA VAL A 612 -15.72 34.71 -7.48
C VAL A 612 -15.35 34.61 -6.00
N LEU A 613 -14.18 34.03 -5.67
CA LEU A 613 -13.68 33.98 -4.30
C LEU A 613 -13.47 35.38 -3.72
N GLY A 614 -12.92 36.31 -4.52
CA GLY A 614 -12.72 37.70 -4.11
C GLY A 614 -14.02 38.40 -3.77
N GLU A 615 -15.06 38.22 -4.58
CA GLU A 615 -16.41 38.75 -4.30
C GLU A 615 -17.03 38.09 -3.06
N TRP A 616 -16.97 36.76 -2.95
CA TRP A 616 -17.50 36.01 -1.82
C TRP A 616 -16.85 36.40 -0.49
N LEU A 617 -15.55 36.68 -0.51
CA LEU A 617 -14.84 37.23 0.63
C LEU A 617 -15.30 38.67 0.89
N ALA A 618 -15.32 39.53 -0.13
CA ALA A 618 -15.60 40.97 0.01
C ALA A 618 -17.04 41.30 0.46
N TYR A 619 -18.02 40.46 0.12
CA TYR A 619 -19.43 40.65 0.40
C TYR A 619 -19.97 39.54 1.32
N PRO A 620 -19.93 39.70 2.65
CA PRO A 620 -20.38 38.67 3.60
C PRO A 620 -21.86 38.27 3.45
N ALA A 621 -22.68 39.08 2.78
CA ALA A 621 -24.07 38.77 2.49
C ALA A 621 -24.23 37.71 1.37
N MET A 622 -23.21 37.50 0.52
CA MET A 622 -23.23 36.49 -0.53
C MET A 622 -23.19 35.10 0.10
N SER A 623 -24.20 34.27 -0.13
CA SER A 623 -24.19 32.88 0.34
C SER A 623 -23.18 32.02 -0.44
N ASP A 624 -22.82 30.86 0.10
CA ASP A 624 -21.95 29.91 -0.60
C ASP A 624 -22.62 29.42 -1.90
N ALA A 625 -23.94 29.20 -1.88
CA ALA A 625 -24.72 28.82 -3.06
C ALA A 625 -24.68 29.89 -4.15
N GLU A 626 -24.79 31.18 -3.79
CA GLU A 626 -24.67 32.28 -4.75
C GLU A 626 -23.25 32.38 -5.36
N ALA A 627 -22.21 32.08 -4.60
CA ALA A 627 -20.85 32.03 -5.15
C ALA A 627 -20.67 30.85 -6.12
N PHE A 628 -21.19 29.67 -5.80
CA PHE A 628 -21.16 28.53 -6.74
C PHE A 628 -22.01 28.80 -7.99
N GLU A 629 -23.14 29.47 -7.86
CA GLU A 629 -23.94 29.94 -9.00
C GLU A 629 -23.15 30.91 -9.89
N ASN A 630 -22.49 31.91 -9.28
CA ASN A 630 -21.64 32.83 -10.02
C ASN A 630 -20.52 32.08 -10.77
N MET A 631 -19.94 31.06 -10.15
CA MET A 631 -18.93 30.22 -10.80
C MET A 631 -19.53 29.39 -11.95
N PHE A 632 -20.74 28.87 -11.81
CA PHE A 632 -21.46 28.21 -12.91
C PHE A 632 -21.67 29.17 -14.10
N MET A 633 -22.16 30.39 -13.85
CA MET A 633 -22.36 31.39 -14.91
C MET A 633 -21.05 31.78 -15.61
N GLN A 634 -19.96 31.96 -14.84
CA GLN A 634 -18.64 32.25 -15.41
C GLN A 634 -18.13 31.10 -16.28
N THR A 635 -18.24 29.86 -15.81
CA THR A 635 -17.78 28.70 -16.60
C THR A 635 -18.65 28.46 -17.83
N MET A 636 -19.96 28.75 -17.77
CA MET A 636 -20.84 28.73 -18.95
C MET A 636 -20.43 29.76 -20.00
N GLN A 637 -20.13 30.99 -19.59
CA GLN A 637 -19.59 32.00 -20.51
C GLN A 637 -18.27 31.54 -21.14
N LEU A 638 -17.34 31.01 -20.33
CA LEU A 638 -16.06 30.49 -20.82
C LEU A 638 -16.25 29.33 -21.80
N ASN A 639 -17.22 28.45 -21.57
CA ASN A 639 -17.55 27.34 -22.48
C ASN A 639 -18.09 27.85 -23.83
N GLY A 640 -18.84 28.96 -23.83
CA GLY A 640 -19.26 29.65 -25.05
C GLY A 640 -18.12 30.34 -25.80
N GLU A 641 -17.13 30.89 -25.08
CA GLU A 641 -15.95 31.53 -25.68
C GLU A 641 -14.91 30.52 -26.21
N MET A 642 -14.79 29.36 -25.57
CA MET A 642 -13.73 28.38 -25.78
C MET A 642 -14.30 26.98 -26.01
N GLU A 643 -15.15 26.86 -27.03
CA GLU A 643 -15.86 25.62 -27.34
C GLU A 643 -14.89 24.44 -27.52
N GLY A 644 -15.18 23.32 -26.85
CA GLY A 644 -14.45 22.07 -27.00
C GLY A 644 -13.21 21.89 -26.11
N GLN A 645 -12.93 22.81 -25.18
CA GLN A 645 -11.82 22.65 -24.22
C GLN A 645 -12.25 21.74 -23.04
N PRO A 646 -11.60 20.58 -22.83
CA PRO A 646 -12.02 19.60 -21.83
C PRO A 646 -12.12 20.15 -20.40
N GLU A 647 -11.16 20.97 -19.98
CA GLU A 647 -11.08 21.53 -18.63
C GLU A 647 -12.24 22.49 -18.34
N ILE A 648 -12.65 23.26 -19.35
CA ILE A 648 -13.77 24.20 -19.23
C ILE A 648 -15.09 23.44 -19.19
N ILE A 649 -15.26 22.43 -20.06
CA ILE A 649 -16.46 21.58 -20.06
C ILE A 649 -16.60 20.87 -18.71
N ALA A 650 -15.51 20.30 -18.18
CA ALA A 650 -15.51 19.67 -16.86
C ALA A 650 -15.93 20.66 -15.77
N ALA A 651 -15.39 21.88 -15.77
CA ALA A 651 -15.76 22.89 -14.80
C ALA A 651 -17.24 23.28 -14.91
N SER A 652 -17.75 23.55 -16.11
CA SER A 652 -19.16 23.91 -16.33
C SER A 652 -20.12 22.82 -15.85
N LEU A 653 -19.82 21.55 -16.17
CA LEU A 653 -20.58 20.41 -15.68
C LEU A 653 -20.50 20.30 -14.14
N TYR A 654 -19.31 20.45 -13.56
CA TYR A 654 -19.13 20.31 -12.13
C TYR A 654 -19.89 21.38 -11.33
N PHE A 655 -19.90 22.63 -11.80
CA PHE A 655 -20.62 23.72 -11.14
C PHE A 655 -22.12 23.73 -11.44
N SER A 656 -22.59 23.02 -12.47
CA SER A 656 -24.02 22.92 -12.76
C SER A 656 -24.82 22.20 -11.67
N THR A 657 -24.15 21.51 -10.74
CA THR A 657 -24.82 20.87 -9.58
C THR A 657 -25.49 21.89 -8.65
N ASP A 658 -24.93 23.09 -8.59
CA ASP A 658 -25.34 24.21 -7.74
C ASP A 658 -26.22 25.23 -8.48
N ALA A 659 -26.51 24.97 -9.76
CA ALA A 659 -27.25 25.87 -10.63
C ALA A 659 -28.65 26.22 -10.08
N THR A 660 -28.98 27.51 -10.02
CA THR A 660 -30.34 27.95 -9.67
C THR A 660 -31.34 27.66 -10.80
N ASP A 661 -30.94 27.91 -12.06
CA ASP A 661 -31.68 27.47 -13.24
C ASP A 661 -31.39 26.00 -13.56
N ARG A 662 -32.23 25.13 -13.00
CA ARG A 662 -32.17 23.68 -13.25
C ARG A 662 -32.45 23.30 -14.71
N ALA A 663 -33.15 24.12 -15.48
CA ALA A 663 -33.43 23.81 -16.88
C ALA A 663 -32.16 24.00 -17.73
N GLU A 664 -31.42 25.09 -17.52
CA GLU A 664 -30.16 25.36 -18.20
C GLU A 664 -29.09 24.32 -17.85
N ALA A 665 -28.94 23.98 -16.57
CA ALA A 665 -28.02 22.93 -16.12
C ALA A 665 -28.33 21.57 -16.77
N ARG A 666 -29.62 21.19 -16.85
CA ARG A 666 -30.02 19.94 -17.51
C ARG A 666 -29.77 19.97 -19.01
N GLU A 667 -29.97 21.11 -19.66
CA GLU A 667 -29.65 21.25 -21.08
C GLU A 667 -28.15 21.01 -21.30
N LEU A 668 -27.29 21.64 -20.50
CA LEU A 668 -25.85 21.46 -20.56
C LEU A 668 -25.45 19.98 -20.36
N ILE A 669 -25.90 19.36 -19.28
CA ILE A 669 -25.56 17.98 -18.94
C ILE A 669 -26.10 16.98 -19.99
N SER A 670 -27.21 17.30 -20.66
CA SER A 670 -27.83 16.41 -21.66
C SER A 670 -27.21 16.51 -23.06
N ARG A 671 -26.28 17.44 -23.32
CA ARG A 671 -25.64 17.62 -24.63
C ARG A 671 -24.75 16.42 -24.99
N PRO A 672 -24.96 15.75 -26.13
CA PRO A 672 -24.10 14.63 -26.52
C PRO A 672 -22.62 15.03 -26.63
N MET A 673 -21.74 14.31 -25.95
CA MET A 673 -20.30 14.55 -26.01
C MET A 673 -19.62 13.63 -27.02
N SER A 674 -18.73 14.22 -27.84
CA SER A 674 -17.84 13.46 -28.71
C SER A 674 -16.58 13.02 -27.94
N VAL A 675 -15.83 12.06 -28.48
CA VAL A 675 -14.53 11.64 -27.91
C VAL A 675 -13.55 12.81 -27.76
N LYS A 676 -13.67 13.85 -28.61
CA LYS A 676 -12.83 15.06 -28.54
C LYS A 676 -13.04 15.89 -27.27
N ALA A 677 -14.17 15.72 -26.57
CA ALA A 677 -14.42 16.40 -25.30
C ALA A 677 -13.48 15.91 -24.18
N GLY A 678 -12.76 14.80 -24.39
CA GLY A 678 -11.89 14.20 -23.39
C GLY A 678 -12.63 13.22 -22.48
N LEU A 679 -11.86 12.43 -21.73
CA LEU A 679 -12.40 11.39 -20.84
C LEU A 679 -13.09 12.00 -19.60
N LYS A 680 -12.40 12.94 -18.92
CA LYS A 680 -12.85 13.55 -17.67
C LYS A 680 -14.26 14.17 -17.79
N PRO A 681 -14.58 15.01 -18.80
CA PRO A 681 -15.92 15.57 -18.92
C PRO A 681 -17.00 14.52 -19.21
N ARG A 682 -16.67 13.44 -19.94
CA ARG A 682 -17.64 12.38 -20.27
C ARG A 682 -17.99 11.53 -19.05
N PHE A 683 -17.02 11.22 -18.21
CA PHE A 683 -17.25 10.55 -16.92
C PHE A 683 -18.10 11.42 -15.99
N LEU A 684 -17.76 12.71 -15.93
CA LEU A 684 -18.49 13.68 -15.13
C LEU A 684 -19.94 13.82 -15.61
N GLN A 685 -20.15 13.92 -16.94
CA GLN A 685 -21.49 13.94 -17.54
C GLN A 685 -22.31 12.72 -17.16
N LEU A 686 -21.75 11.50 -17.24
CA LEU A 686 -22.46 10.28 -16.88
C LEU A 686 -22.92 10.29 -15.42
N ASN A 687 -22.02 10.62 -14.50
CA ASN A 687 -22.35 10.71 -13.07
C ASN A 687 -23.45 11.77 -12.80
N LEU A 688 -23.38 12.92 -13.49
CA LEU A 688 -24.39 13.96 -13.35
C LEU A 688 -25.75 13.58 -13.97
N LEU A 689 -25.75 12.85 -15.09
CA LEU A 689 -26.99 12.31 -15.67
C LEU A 689 -27.63 11.26 -14.75
N ILE A 690 -26.82 10.40 -14.11
CA ILE A 690 -27.29 9.44 -13.09
C ILE A 690 -27.95 10.19 -11.94
N ARG A 691 -27.27 11.22 -11.43
CA ARG A 691 -27.81 12.09 -10.38
C ARG A 691 -29.14 12.72 -10.79
N GLU A 692 -29.20 13.35 -11.96
CA GLU A 692 -30.42 14.02 -12.43
C GLU A 692 -31.58 13.03 -12.63
N MET A 693 -31.30 11.78 -13.03
CA MET A 693 -32.33 10.73 -13.08
C MET A 693 -32.85 10.33 -11.71
N ALA A 694 -32.02 10.35 -10.66
CA ALA A 694 -32.48 10.07 -9.30
C ALA A 694 -33.33 11.21 -8.73
N LEU A 695 -32.91 12.46 -8.95
CA LEU A 695 -33.57 13.65 -8.39
C LEU A 695 -34.80 14.10 -9.19
N THR A 696 -34.71 14.13 -10.51
CA THR A 696 -35.78 14.68 -11.38
C THR A 696 -35.81 13.94 -12.72
N PRO A 697 -36.26 12.67 -12.73
CA PRO A 697 -36.27 11.86 -13.93
C PRO A 697 -37.14 12.48 -15.03
N SER A 698 -36.65 12.42 -16.27
CA SER A 698 -37.40 12.87 -17.42
C SER A 698 -37.02 12.11 -18.68
N VAL A 699 -37.91 12.15 -19.68
CA VAL A 699 -37.70 11.47 -20.97
C VAL A 699 -36.48 12.03 -21.72
N SER A 700 -36.14 13.31 -21.55
CA SER A 700 -34.94 13.88 -22.17
C SER A 700 -33.66 13.40 -21.49
N VAL A 701 -33.64 13.40 -20.15
CA VAL A 701 -32.47 12.99 -19.36
C VAL A 701 -32.19 11.50 -19.55
N VAL A 702 -33.20 10.62 -19.57
CA VAL A 702 -32.98 9.18 -19.77
C VAL A 702 -32.42 8.86 -21.16
N LYS A 703 -32.86 9.60 -22.20
CA LYS A 703 -32.31 9.47 -23.56
C LYS A 703 -30.85 9.90 -23.61
N ALA A 704 -30.51 11.01 -22.95
CA ALA A 704 -29.14 11.47 -22.84
C ALA A 704 -28.26 10.49 -22.05
N LEU A 705 -28.77 9.94 -20.93
CA LEU A 705 -28.10 8.93 -20.12
C LEU A 705 -27.81 7.65 -20.92
N GLU A 706 -28.81 7.11 -21.62
CA GLU A 706 -28.66 5.92 -22.46
C GLU A 706 -27.67 6.16 -23.62
N GLN A 707 -27.70 7.36 -24.23
CA GLN A 707 -26.76 7.73 -25.27
C GLN A 707 -25.33 7.84 -24.74
N ALA A 708 -25.12 8.52 -23.61
CA ALA A 708 -23.82 8.67 -22.96
C ALA A 708 -23.26 7.31 -22.53
N ALA A 709 -24.10 6.44 -21.96
CA ALA A 709 -23.72 5.10 -21.54
C ALA A 709 -23.37 4.18 -22.71
N ARG A 710 -23.89 4.44 -23.92
CA ARG A 710 -23.53 3.70 -25.14
C ARG A 710 -22.27 4.22 -25.83
N SER A 711 -21.76 5.37 -25.41
CA SER A 711 -20.53 5.92 -25.99
C SER A 711 -19.30 5.03 -25.69
N SER A 712 -18.29 5.12 -26.55
CA SER A 712 -17.04 4.36 -26.38
C SER A 712 -16.15 5.05 -25.34
N PHE A 713 -15.67 4.28 -24.36
CA PHE A 713 -14.67 4.71 -23.38
C PHE A 713 -13.37 3.93 -23.56
N SER A 714 -13.04 3.57 -24.81
CA SER A 714 -11.81 2.83 -25.13
C SER A 714 -10.51 3.56 -24.78
N ASP A 715 -10.59 4.86 -24.53
CA ASP A 715 -9.52 5.75 -24.09
C ASP A 715 -9.38 5.85 -22.56
N THR A 716 -10.21 5.14 -21.78
CA THR A 716 -10.07 5.07 -20.32
C THR A 716 -8.86 4.22 -19.93
N PRO A 717 -8.03 4.67 -18.97
CA PRO A 717 -7.04 3.82 -18.35
C PRO A 717 -7.69 2.82 -17.36
N SER A 718 -8.80 3.18 -16.71
CA SER A 718 -9.55 2.30 -15.81
C SER A 718 -10.75 1.69 -16.54
N ARG A 719 -10.59 0.45 -17.00
CA ARG A 719 -11.69 -0.30 -17.65
C ARG A 719 -12.80 -0.61 -16.66
N GLU A 720 -12.42 -0.97 -15.44
CA GLU A 720 -13.33 -1.28 -14.33
C GLU A 720 -14.30 -0.13 -14.04
N GLU A 721 -13.79 1.07 -13.80
CA GLU A 721 -14.60 2.27 -13.49
C GLU A 721 -15.55 2.61 -14.63
N ALA A 722 -15.07 2.52 -15.88
CA ALA A 722 -15.89 2.75 -17.06
C ALA A 722 -17.03 1.74 -17.20
N VAL A 723 -16.76 0.45 -16.92
CA VAL A 723 -17.77 -0.61 -17.03
C VAL A 723 -18.83 -0.45 -15.95
N ALA A 724 -18.43 -0.21 -14.69
CA ALA A 724 -19.33 0.00 -13.57
C ALA A 724 -20.26 1.20 -13.80
N LEU A 725 -19.70 2.36 -14.19
CA LEU A 725 -20.48 3.57 -14.43
C LEU A 725 -21.48 3.42 -15.60
N LYS A 726 -21.10 2.68 -16.65
CA LYS A 726 -22.01 2.35 -17.76
C LYS A 726 -23.11 1.39 -17.32
N ALA A 727 -22.79 0.43 -16.45
CA ALA A 727 -23.78 -0.48 -15.88
C ALA A 727 -24.82 0.29 -15.07
N ASP A 728 -24.38 1.20 -14.18
CA ASP A 728 -25.26 2.08 -13.40
C ASP A 728 -26.19 2.91 -14.31
N ALA A 729 -25.61 3.56 -15.33
CA ALA A 729 -26.37 4.37 -16.27
C ALA A 729 -27.42 3.57 -17.06
N LEU A 730 -27.06 2.40 -17.58
CA LEU A 730 -28.00 1.55 -18.32
C LEU A 730 -29.04 0.90 -17.41
N ALA A 731 -28.68 0.54 -16.18
CA ALA A 731 -29.60 0.00 -15.19
C ALA A 731 -30.71 1.00 -14.88
N ILE A 732 -30.34 2.24 -14.59
CA ILE A 732 -31.27 3.33 -14.30
C ILE A 732 -32.15 3.64 -15.52
N ALA A 733 -31.55 3.71 -16.71
CA ALA A 733 -32.31 3.94 -17.94
C ALA A 733 -33.29 2.79 -18.25
N GLY A 734 -32.86 1.55 -18.05
CA GLY A 734 -33.67 0.34 -18.25
C GLY A 734 -34.84 0.27 -17.30
N LEU A 735 -34.60 0.54 -16.01
CA LEU A 735 -35.65 0.59 -14.97
C LEU A 735 -36.67 1.70 -15.25
N TYR A 736 -36.22 2.89 -15.66
CA TYR A 736 -37.14 4.00 -15.99
C TYR A 736 -38.02 3.71 -17.21
N THR A 737 -37.42 3.15 -18.26
CA THR A 737 -38.11 2.88 -19.53
C THR A 737 -38.82 1.53 -19.55
N ASN A 738 -38.67 0.72 -18.49
CA ASN A 738 -39.09 -0.67 -18.43
C ASN A 738 -38.59 -1.50 -19.64
N SER A 739 -37.35 -1.25 -20.08
CA SER A 739 -36.74 -1.92 -21.23
C SER A 739 -35.95 -3.15 -20.79
N THR A 740 -36.51 -4.34 -21.01
CA THR A 740 -35.85 -5.63 -20.76
C THR A 740 -34.48 -5.69 -21.43
N SER A 741 -34.38 -5.29 -22.70
CA SER A 741 -33.11 -5.33 -23.45
C SER A 741 -32.03 -4.40 -22.89
N THR A 742 -32.41 -3.29 -22.25
CA THR A 742 -31.47 -2.36 -21.62
C THR A 742 -31.03 -2.92 -20.26
N MET A 743 -31.95 -3.53 -19.51
CA MET A 743 -31.67 -4.19 -18.23
C MET A 743 -30.76 -5.41 -18.39
N GLU A 744 -30.97 -6.27 -19.39
CA GLU A 744 -30.09 -7.41 -19.69
C GLU A 744 -28.64 -6.98 -20.01
N ARG A 745 -28.48 -5.85 -20.72
CA ARG A 745 -27.16 -5.27 -20.99
C ARG A 745 -26.51 -4.73 -19.73
N ALA A 746 -27.28 -4.06 -18.86
CA ALA A 746 -26.80 -3.60 -17.57
C ALA A 746 -26.33 -4.77 -16.70
N ALA A 747 -27.12 -5.86 -16.64
CA ALA A 747 -26.75 -7.07 -15.92
C ALA A 747 -25.44 -7.70 -16.43
N SER A 748 -25.27 -7.77 -17.76
CA SER A 748 -24.03 -8.26 -18.37
C SER A 748 -22.82 -7.40 -18.01
N LEU A 749 -23.00 -6.07 -17.96
CA LEU A 749 -21.92 -5.15 -17.56
C LEU A 749 -21.63 -5.21 -16.06
N TYR A 750 -22.64 -5.38 -15.20
CA TYR A 750 -22.40 -5.59 -13.78
C TYR A 750 -21.63 -6.87 -13.51
N THR A 751 -21.96 -7.97 -14.20
CA THR A 751 -21.20 -9.23 -14.10
C THR A 751 -19.73 -8.99 -14.46
N LEU A 752 -19.48 -8.31 -15.58
CA LEU A 752 -18.11 -7.94 -15.96
C LEU A 752 -17.45 -6.97 -14.96
N ALA A 753 -18.22 -6.05 -14.35
CA ALA A 753 -17.68 -5.12 -13.35
C ALA A 753 -17.26 -5.86 -12.09
N ILE A 754 -18.05 -6.84 -11.62
CA ILE A 754 -17.74 -7.67 -10.44
C ILE A 754 -16.46 -8.49 -10.68
N ASP A 755 -16.30 -9.06 -11.88
CA ASP A 755 -15.08 -9.80 -12.26
C ASP A 755 -13.82 -8.91 -12.32
N LEU A 756 -13.99 -7.60 -12.56
CA LEU A 756 -12.88 -6.65 -12.69
C LEU A 756 -12.57 -5.87 -11.40
N ASN A 757 -13.52 -5.78 -10.47
CA ASN A 757 -13.46 -4.88 -9.29
C ASN A 757 -13.36 -5.70 -7.99
N GLU A 758 -12.32 -5.46 -7.19
CA GLU A 758 -12.14 -6.10 -5.88
C GLU A 758 -12.63 -5.26 -4.68
N GLY A 759 -12.89 -3.95 -4.86
CA GLY A 759 -13.15 -3.01 -3.76
C GLY A 759 -14.61 -2.57 -3.56
N ASP A 760 -15.47 -2.67 -4.57
CA ASP A 760 -16.86 -2.17 -4.57
C ASP A 760 -17.89 -3.27 -4.91
N GLN A 761 -17.52 -4.53 -4.66
CA GLN A 761 -18.32 -5.70 -5.04
C GLN A 761 -19.72 -5.69 -4.40
N GLY A 762 -19.84 -5.32 -3.11
CA GLY A 762 -21.12 -5.28 -2.42
C GLY A 762 -22.16 -4.36 -3.08
N ARG A 763 -21.75 -3.20 -3.61
CA ARG A 763 -22.66 -2.29 -4.34
C ARG A 763 -23.04 -2.84 -5.70
N LEU A 764 -22.05 -3.35 -6.46
CA LEU A 764 -22.28 -3.91 -7.79
C LEU A 764 -23.22 -5.12 -7.74
N LEU A 765 -23.02 -6.01 -6.77
CA LEU A 765 -23.88 -7.17 -6.49
C LEU A 765 -25.30 -6.73 -6.11
N ASN A 766 -25.45 -5.75 -5.21
CA ASN A 766 -26.75 -5.17 -4.87
C ASN A 766 -27.49 -4.64 -6.12
N ASN A 767 -26.79 -3.88 -6.97
CA ASN A 767 -27.41 -3.31 -8.16
C ASN A 767 -27.75 -4.38 -9.20
N LEU A 768 -26.92 -5.42 -9.35
CA LEU A 768 -27.22 -6.58 -10.19
C LEU A 768 -28.44 -7.36 -9.67
N ALA A 769 -28.50 -7.61 -8.36
CA ALA A 769 -29.64 -8.25 -7.70
C ALA A 769 -30.94 -7.49 -7.99
N ARG A 770 -30.89 -6.15 -7.89
CA ARG A 770 -32.03 -5.30 -8.20
C ARG A 770 -32.48 -5.39 -9.66
N ILE A 771 -31.55 -5.49 -10.60
CA ILE A 771 -31.86 -5.70 -12.02
C ILE A 771 -32.45 -7.09 -12.27
N ASN A 772 -31.89 -8.14 -11.68
CA ASN A 772 -32.45 -9.49 -11.77
C ASN A 772 -33.88 -9.55 -11.22
N LEU A 773 -34.14 -8.86 -10.10
CA LEU A 773 -35.49 -8.74 -9.56
C LEU A 773 -36.45 -8.03 -10.55
N ALA A 774 -35.99 -7.01 -11.28
CA ALA A 774 -36.79 -6.33 -12.30
C ALA A 774 -37.08 -7.23 -13.53
N LEU A 775 -36.15 -8.13 -13.85
CA LEU A 775 -36.30 -9.12 -14.92
C LEU A 775 -37.15 -10.34 -14.51
N GLY A 776 -37.60 -10.42 -13.25
CA GLY A 776 -38.39 -11.52 -12.72
C GLY A 776 -37.57 -12.71 -12.21
N LEU A 777 -36.24 -12.56 -12.14
CA LEU A 777 -35.28 -13.56 -11.65
C LEU A 777 -35.10 -13.40 -10.13
N ARG A 778 -36.13 -13.82 -9.39
CA ARG A 778 -36.22 -13.57 -7.93
C ARG A 778 -35.24 -14.41 -7.13
N GLU A 779 -35.02 -15.67 -7.51
CA GLU A 779 -34.09 -16.56 -6.80
C GLU A 779 -32.66 -16.07 -6.97
N GLU A 780 -32.27 -15.72 -8.20
CA GLU A 780 -30.96 -15.17 -8.51
C GLU A 780 -30.72 -13.82 -7.82
N ALA A 781 -31.75 -12.99 -7.69
CA ALA A 781 -31.64 -11.74 -6.92
C ALA A 781 -31.43 -11.99 -5.42
N ASP A 782 -32.03 -13.03 -4.85
CA ASP A 782 -31.90 -13.35 -3.43
C ASP A 782 -30.49 -13.82 -3.07
N ASP A 783 -29.91 -14.66 -3.93
CA ASP A 783 -28.54 -15.15 -3.81
C ASP A 783 -27.53 -14.00 -3.93
N LEU A 784 -27.73 -13.09 -4.89
CA LEU A 784 -26.86 -11.93 -5.07
C LEU A 784 -26.93 -10.93 -3.91
N TYR A 785 -28.07 -10.78 -3.24
CA TYR A 785 -28.15 -9.97 -2.02
C TYR A 785 -27.40 -10.62 -0.85
N ASP A 786 -27.37 -11.95 -0.74
CA ASP A 786 -26.54 -12.65 0.26
C ASP A 786 -25.05 -12.42 -0.02
N GLU A 787 -24.63 -12.63 -1.27
CA GLU A 787 -23.26 -12.41 -1.69
C GLU A 787 -22.84 -10.95 -1.50
N ALA A 788 -23.75 -10.00 -1.75
CA ALA A 788 -23.51 -8.59 -1.48
C ALA A 788 -23.24 -8.32 0.01
N LEU A 789 -24.00 -8.94 0.93
CA LEU A 789 -23.80 -8.79 2.39
C LEU A 789 -22.49 -9.41 2.86
N ASP A 790 -22.10 -10.57 2.32
CA ASP A 790 -20.83 -11.23 2.65
C ASP A 790 -19.60 -10.39 2.28
N ASN A 791 -19.75 -9.51 1.27
CA ASN A 791 -18.71 -8.58 0.82
C ASN A 791 -18.67 -7.24 1.58
N SER A 792 -19.29 -7.15 2.76
CA SER A 792 -19.23 -5.98 3.66
C SER A 792 -19.53 -4.62 2.97
N PRO A 793 -20.74 -4.45 2.41
CA PRO A 793 -21.08 -3.27 1.63
C PRO A 793 -21.00 -1.96 2.45
N GLU A 794 -20.61 -0.86 1.80
CA GLU A 794 -20.53 0.46 2.45
C GLU A 794 -21.88 0.89 3.06
N VAL A 795 -22.99 0.53 2.40
CA VAL A 795 -24.37 0.85 2.82
C VAL A 795 -25.17 -0.45 3.02
N ASN A 796 -24.85 -1.18 4.08
CA ASN A 796 -25.50 -2.46 4.45
C ASN A 796 -27.04 -2.38 4.42
N GLU A 797 -27.61 -1.26 4.88
CA GLU A 797 -29.04 -1.08 5.00
C GLU A 797 -29.77 -1.15 3.65
N VAL A 798 -29.11 -0.77 2.54
CA VAL A 798 -29.70 -0.89 1.20
C VAL A 798 -29.85 -2.36 0.81
N VAL A 799 -28.80 -3.15 1.07
CA VAL A 799 -28.75 -4.57 0.73
C VAL A 799 -29.72 -5.38 1.59
N GLU A 800 -29.79 -5.07 2.89
CA GLU A 800 -30.77 -5.64 3.82
C GLU A 800 -32.21 -5.38 3.36
N LEU A 801 -32.50 -4.16 2.88
CA LEU A 801 -33.81 -3.83 2.34
C LEU A 801 -34.13 -4.69 1.11
N GLY A 802 -33.16 -4.92 0.23
CA GLY A 802 -33.22 -5.85 -0.89
C GLY A 802 -33.61 -7.27 -0.45
N LYS A 803 -32.87 -7.78 0.54
CA LYS A 803 -33.05 -9.12 1.09
C LYS A 803 -34.42 -9.32 1.74
N ILE A 804 -34.91 -8.34 2.50
CA ILE A 804 -36.27 -8.38 3.08
C ILE A 804 -37.33 -8.57 1.98
N ILE A 805 -37.14 -7.94 0.81
CA ILE A 805 -38.10 -8.02 -0.30
C ILE A 805 -38.03 -9.38 -1.03
N THR A 806 -36.84 -9.98 -1.18
CA THR A 806 -36.65 -11.24 -1.91
C THR A 806 -36.88 -12.49 -1.05
N SER A 807 -36.45 -12.49 0.21
CA SER A 807 -36.49 -13.70 1.07
C SER A 807 -37.78 -13.85 1.87
N LEU A 808 -38.43 -12.75 2.25
CA LEU A 808 -39.64 -12.78 3.09
C LEU A 808 -40.91 -12.59 2.26
N ALA A 809 -42.04 -13.11 2.74
CA ALA A 809 -43.35 -12.94 2.09
C ALA A 809 -44.48 -12.69 3.10
N GLY A 810 -45.57 -12.07 2.63
CA GLY A 810 -46.76 -11.82 3.45
C GLY A 810 -46.46 -11.02 4.73
N LYS A 811 -47.03 -11.48 5.86
CA LYS A 811 -46.94 -10.79 7.16
C LYS A 811 -45.52 -10.70 7.72
N GLU A 812 -44.65 -11.64 7.39
CA GLU A 812 -43.26 -11.64 7.85
C GLU A 812 -42.47 -10.49 7.20
N ARG A 813 -42.70 -10.25 5.91
CA ARG A 813 -42.13 -9.09 5.20
C ARG A 813 -42.65 -7.77 5.77
N GLU A 814 -43.96 -7.67 6.02
CA GLU A 814 -44.58 -6.47 6.60
C GLU A 814 -43.99 -6.13 7.97
N ALA A 815 -43.80 -7.13 8.84
CA ALA A 815 -43.17 -6.95 10.13
C ALA A 815 -41.71 -6.50 10.02
N ALA A 816 -40.93 -7.16 9.14
CA ALA A 816 -39.52 -6.81 8.91
C ALA A 816 -39.34 -5.39 8.33
N LEU A 817 -40.20 -4.96 7.41
CA LEU A 817 -40.18 -3.60 6.86
C LEU A 817 -40.55 -2.55 7.91
N GLN A 818 -41.46 -2.86 8.83
CA GLN A 818 -41.80 -1.97 9.95
C GLN A 818 -40.63 -1.83 10.93
N GLU A 819 -39.97 -2.94 11.26
CA GLU A 819 -38.77 -2.94 12.10
C GLU A 819 -37.62 -2.15 11.45
N PHE A 820 -37.38 -2.38 10.16
CA PHE A 820 -36.39 -1.64 9.38
C PHE A 820 -36.69 -0.13 9.36
N ALA A 821 -37.95 0.26 9.17
CA ALA A 821 -38.36 1.66 9.20
C ALA A 821 -38.24 2.31 10.59
N ALA A 822 -38.27 1.51 11.66
CA ALA A 822 -38.11 1.95 13.05
C ALA A 822 -36.64 2.05 13.50
N ALA A 823 -35.71 1.41 12.78
CA ALA A 823 -34.26 1.43 13.06
C ALA A 823 -33.62 2.82 12.85
N LYS A 824 -32.32 2.97 13.17
CA LYS A 824 -31.56 4.21 12.98
C LYS A 824 -31.09 4.43 11.53
N ASN A 825 -31.96 4.15 10.55
CA ASN A 825 -31.60 4.21 9.13
C ASN A 825 -31.74 5.65 8.56
N PRO A 826 -31.02 5.97 7.46
CA PRO A 826 -31.24 7.19 6.68
C PRO A 826 -32.72 7.39 6.32
N SER A 827 -33.20 8.63 6.35
CA SER A 827 -34.61 8.97 6.11
C SER A 827 -35.15 8.41 4.79
N ARG A 828 -34.35 8.50 3.71
CA ARG A 828 -34.72 7.93 2.40
C ARG A 828 -34.98 6.42 2.43
N LEU A 829 -34.18 5.65 3.17
CA LEU A 829 -34.37 4.19 3.28
C LEU A 829 -35.60 3.84 4.13
N LYS A 830 -35.90 4.65 5.15
CA LYS A 830 -37.14 4.51 5.94
C LYS A 830 -38.37 4.76 5.09
N ASP A 831 -38.35 5.80 4.27
CA ASP A 831 -39.46 6.14 3.40
C ASP A 831 -39.65 5.09 2.31
N ALA A 832 -38.56 4.55 1.75
CA ALA A 832 -38.61 3.40 0.85
C ALA A 832 -39.25 2.16 1.53
N ALA A 833 -38.82 1.80 2.73
CA ALA A 833 -39.38 0.67 3.49
C ALA A 833 -40.87 0.87 3.82
N ARG A 834 -41.29 2.07 4.23
CA ARG A 834 -42.71 2.39 4.51
C ARG A 834 -43.60 2.30 3.28
N LYS A 835 -43.08 2.70 2.12
CA LYS A 835 -43.77 2.56 0.83
C LYS A 835 -43.89 1.11 0.41
N LEU A 836 -42.81 0.32 0.55
CA LEU A 836 -42.83 -1.12 0.29
C LEU A 836 -43.81 -1.87 1.22
N ASN A 837 -44.06 -1.34 2.42
CA ASN A 837 -45.04 -1.85 3.37
C ASN A 837 -46.49 -1.35 3.12
N GLY A 838 -46.72 -0.48 2.13
CA GLY A 838 -48.06 0.05 1.79
C GLY A 838 -48.61 1.12 2.76
N THR A 839 -47.79 1.64 3.67
CA THR A 839 -48.16 2.65 4.68
C THR A 839 -47.72 4.06 4.25
N SER A 840 -48.35 4.63 3.22
CA SER A 840 -48.17 6.05 2.86
C SER A 840 -49.31 6.91 3.42
N ASN A 841 -49.05 7.70 4.46
CA ASN A 841 -49.98 8.75 4.90
C ASN A 841 -49.93 9.94 3.92
N SER A 842 -50.71 9.90 2.83
CA SER A 842 -50.97 11.08 2.01
C SER A 842 -52.25 11.79 2.49
N THR A 843 -52.11 12.66 3.48
CA THR A 843 -53.08 13.74 3.74
C THR A 843 -52.48 15.07 3.34
N THR A 844 -52.52 15.37 2.04
CA THR A 844 -52.51 16.74 1.49
C THR A 844 -53.29 16.73 0.17
N GLY A 845 -54.09 17.77 -0.05
CA GLY A 845 -55.20 17.84 -1.00
C GLY A 845 -54.83 17.94 -2.49
N PRO A 846 -55.84 18.12 -3.37
CA PRO A 846 -55.63 18.15 -4.81
C PRO A 846 -55.02 19.49 -5.24
N GLU A 847 -54.17 19.41 -6.27
CA GLU A 847 -53.54 20.53 -7.00
C GLU A 847 -52.28 21.15 -6.36
N GLU A 848 -51.14 20.49 -6.55
CA GLU A 848 -49.88 21.13 -6.95
C GLU A 848 -48.99 20.05 -7.58
N THR A 849 -48.42 20.35 -8.74
CA THR A 849 -47.58 19.44 -9.55
C THR A 849 -46.38 18.92 -8.75
N SER A 850 -46.54 17.75 -8.12
CA SER A 850 -45.47 17.08 -7.40
C SER A 850 -44.48 16.48 -8.39
N PHE A 851 -43.21 16.88 -8.23
CA PHE A 851 -42.08 16.30 -8.94
C PHE A 851 -42.05 14.79 -8.69
N VAL A 852 -42.14 14.00 -9.76
CA VAL A 852 -41.94 12.55 -9.69
C VAL A 852 -40.43 12.30 -9.60
N GLU A 853 -39.87 12.28 -8.39
CA GLU A 853 -38.53 11.73 -8.11
C GLU A 853 -38.49 10.25 -8.51
N MET A 854 -37.36 9.72 -9.01
CA MET A 854 -37.27 8.28 -9.26
C MET A 854 -37.11 7.58 -7.92
N GLU A 855 -38.20 7.07 -7.36
CA GLU A 855 -38.31 6.55 -5.99
C GLU A 855 -37.47 5.29 -5.67
N GLY A 856 -36.54 4.88 -6.56
CA GLY A 856 -35.79 3.62 -6.50
C GLY A 856 -34.27 3.76 -6.47
N ILE A 857 -33.71 4.95 -6.19
CA ILE A 857 -32.25 5.16 -6.14
C ILE A 857 -31.83 5.87 -4.86
N TYR A 858 -30.86 5.30 -4.15
CA TYR A 858 -30.10 5.96 -3.10
C TYR A 858 -28.74 6.42 -3.67
N LEU A 859 -28.45 7.71 -3.62
CA LEU A 859 -27.17 8.27 -4.09
C LEU A 859 -26.22 8.48 -2.91
N ASN A 860 -25.02 7.91 -3.01
CA ASN A 860 -23.90 8.24 -2.13
C ASN A 860 -22.94 9.17 -2.88
N GLU A 861 -23.22 10.48 -2.84
CA GLU A 861 -22.51 11.45 -3.66
C GLU A 861 -21.16 11.84 -3.04
N LYS A 862 -20.07 11.74 -3.82
CA LYS A 862 -18.76 12.28 -3.47
C LYS A 862 -18.35 13.32 -4.50
N ARG A 863 -18.10 14.55 -4.04
CA ARG A 863 -17.73 15.69 -4.87
C ARG A 863 -16.42 16.29 -4.36
N GLU A 864 -15.48 16.51 -5.26
CA GLU A 864 -14.14 17.00 -4.91
C GLU A 864 -13.54 17.84 -6.04
N ILE A 865 -12.85 18.94 -5.68
CA ILE A 865 -11.94 19.66 -6.58
C ILE A 865 -10.53 19.38 -6.06
N THR A 866 -9.70 18.75 -6.89
CA THR A 866 -8.29 18.53 -6.56
C THR A 866 -7.42 19.44 -7.42
N THR A 867 -6.58 20.23 -6.77
CA THR A 867 -5.52 21.03 -7.43
C THR A 867 -4.18 20.40 -7.12
N GLY A 868 -3.32 20.24 -8.11
CA GLY A 868 -2.00 19.66 -7.92
C GLY A 868 -0.95 20.32 -8.80
N TYR A 869 0.32 20.08 -8.44
CA TYR A 869 1.44 20.35 -9.30
C TYR A 869 2.37 19.15 -9.27
N ASP A 870 2.84 18.74 -10.43
CA ASP A 870 3.91 17.78 -10.56
C ASP A 870 4.87 18.24 -11.66
N ASN A 871 6.15 17.89 -11.54
CA ASN A 871 7.16 18.35 -12.49
C ASN A 871 6.96 17.79 -13.91
N TYR A 872 6.27 16.66 -14.07
CA TYR A 872 6.00 16.03 -15.36
C TYR A 872 4.72 16.55 -16.01
N SER A 873 3.64 16.66 -15.23
CA SER A 873 2.31 17.07 -15.75
C SER A 873 2.03 18.58 -15.64
N GLY A 874 2.76 19.30 -14.80
CA GLY A 874 2.57 20.72 -14.52
C GLY A 874 1.41 20.98 -13.56
N LEU A 875 0.81 22.16 -13.65
CA LEU A 875 -0.35 22.52 -12.83
C LEU A 875 -1.60 21.78 -13.32
N SER A 876 -2.33 21.12 -12.43
CA SER A 876 -3.59 20.42 -12.72
C SER A 876 -4.73 20.93 -11.83
N ILE A 877 -5.94 21.00 -12.42
CA ILE A 877 -7.19 21.31 -11.72
C ILE A 877 -8.20 20.28 -12.19
N ASP A 878 -8.58 19.40 -11.27
CA ASP A 878 -9.42 18.25 -11.56
C ASP A 878 -10.74 18.34 -10.80
N PHE A 879 -11.83 18.22 -11.53
CA PHE A 879 -13.19 18.23 -11.03
C PHE A 879 -13.73 16.80 -11.01
N LYS A 880 -14.01 16.28 -9.80
CA LYS A 880 -14.47 14.90 -9.62
C LYS A 880 -15.87 14.90 -9.00
N TYR A 881 -16.75 14.09 -9.59
CA TYR A 881 -18.08 13.84 -9.08
C TYR A 881 -18.42 12.37 -9.27
N ASN A 882 -18.67 11.68 -8.17
CA ASN A 882 -19.07 10.28 -8.16
C ASN A 882 -20.49 10.19 -7.61
N SER A 883 -21.41 9.64 -8.40
CA SER A 883 -22.82 9.48 -7.98
C SER A 883 -23.05 8.26 -7.09
N ASN A 884 -22.19 7.24 -7.18
CA ASN A 884 -22.28 5.92 -6.52
C ASN A 884 -23.73 5.51 -6.23
N ALA A 885 -24.46 5.18 -7.30
CA ALA A 885 -25.86 4.87 -7.20
C ALA A 885 -26.07 3.48 -6.59
N TRP A 886 -26.96 3.41 -5.61
CA TRP A 886 -27.48 2.19 -5.02
C TRP A 886 -28.94 2.02 -5.44
N LEU A 887 -29.24 0.95 -6.16
CA LEU A 887 -30.59 0.69 -6.64
C LEU A 887 -31.41 0.04 -5.52
N LEU A 888 -32.54 0.64 -5.18
CA LEU A 888 -33.45 0.17 -4.14
C LEU A 888 -34.46 -0.83 -4.71
N PRO A 889 -34.85 -1.89 -3.96
CA PRO A 889 -35.88 -2.83 -4.39
C PRO A 889 -37.23 -2.13 -4.58
N THR A 890 -37.99 -2.57 -5.59
CA THR A 890 -39.39 -2.16 -5.78
C THR A 890 -40.28 -3.39 -5.88
N LEU A 891 -41.47 -3.32 -5.31
CA LEU A 891 -42.53 -4.29 -5.56
C LEU A 891 -43.20 -3.91 -6.89
N HIS A 892 -42.83 -4.57 -7.99
CA HIS A 892 -43.71 -4.55 -9.15
C HIS A 892 -44.93 -5.46 -8.87
N PRO A 893 -46.14 -5.08 -9.34
CA PRO A 893 -47.35 -5.89 -9.21
C PRO A 893 -47.26 -7.20 -9.98
#